data_AF-A0AAV6I7A7-F1
#
_entry.id   AF-A0AAV6I7A7-F1
#
_cell.length_a   1.000
_cell.length_b   1.000
_cell.length_c   1.000
_cell.angle_alpha   90.00
_cell.angle_beta   90.00
_cell.angle_gamma   90.00
#
_symmetry.space_group_name_H-M   'P 1'
#
loop_
_entity.id
_entity.type
_entity.pdbx_description
1 polymer ?
#
loop_
_entity_poly.entity_id
_entity_poly.type
_entity_poly.pdbx_seq_one_letter_code
_entity_poly.pdbx_strand_id
1 'polypeptide(L)'
;MDSAAISASSPSSYLATKLRNPNPLPTRLNFPQSKPFPSLKSPIPAPSFHPCRVATTSSSSSQTPSLAKTNLNRLISEFQSLSSPIDRVKRLLNYSALLPPLDDTARTDSNRVMGCTARVWLVVTMDSDGKMRFRADSDSEITRGFCCCLISVLDGAGPEEVLGLKTEDLGELSGVVGGGLNGGSNSRVNTWGNVLVGMQKRTKGLVGEREGKVPGEAFPSLVVTAEGIEAKGSYAEAQARFLLPDELKVQELVNVLMEKKIGVVAHFYMDPEVQGVLTAAQKHWPHIHISDSLVMADSAVKMAKAGCQYITVLGVDFMSENVRAILDQAGFSEVGVYRMSSERIGCSLADAASNPAYMNYLEAASMASPSLHVVYINTSLETKANAHELVPTITCTSSNVVPTILQAFAQVPDLNVWYGPDTYMGANIMELFQQMTVMTDDEIAEIHPEHNRDTIRSLLPRLHYYQDGTCIVHHLFGHEVVEKIKEMYCDAFLTAHFEVPGEMFSLAMEAKRRGMGVVGSTQNILDFISHRVQEALERNVNEHLQFVLGTESGMVTAIVARVSRLLGSVKPSSGRPKVNVEIVFPVSSDSITTPSTSSHGLSLGVIPGVASGEGCSINGGCASCPYMKMNSLSSLLKVCYHLPEEKHSLLAYEAGRFNIQTRHGKLIADVGCEPILHMRHFQDFLDLLAMGSANGLTGYRGKQPLLSFGVISDVQYADIPDGRSFIGVRRYYRHSILVLQRAVQKWNNSEKLKFTVNFGDIVDGFCPKDQSLSSVEKVVREFETFNGPVYHMIGNHCLYNLPRDKLLPLLKIPTLDGRAYYDFSPVPEFRFVVLDGYDISAIGWPQEHPNSVEALKFLREKNPNSEKNSPENLIGLERRFLMFNGAVGKEQLEWLDSVLQDATESKQKVVVCCHLPLDPGASSKEALLWNYDEVMDLVHRYNCVKVCLAGHDHMGGHSIDSHGVHHRVLEAALECPPGTDAFGHVDVFHDRLLLFGTDRMESTEMIFTP
;
A
#
# COMPACT_ATOMS: atom_id res chain seq x y z
N MET A 1 -48.73 32.64 1.74
CA MET A 1 -49.72 32.26 2.76
C MET A 1 -49.19 31.07 3.51
N ASP A 2 -48.46 31.15 4.61
CA ASP A 2 -47.72 32.15 5.38
C ASP A 2 -47.35 31.33 6.64
N SER A 3 -46.07 31.18 6.99
CA SER A 3 -45.47 31.81 8.19
C SER A 3 -46.07 31.31 9.52
N ALA A 4 -45.40 31.03 10.63
CA ALA A 4 -44.04 31.11 11.17
C ALA A 4 -44.18 30.47 12.60
N ALA A 5 -43.27 29.61 13.07
CA ALA A 5 -42.08 29.94 13.85
C ALA A 5 -42.29 30.41 15.32
N ILE A 6 -41.70 29.65 16.25
CA ILE A 6 -40.85 30.06 17.41
C ILE A 6 -41.51 30.52 18.75
N SER A 7 -41.13 29.84 19.84
CA SER A 7 -40.42 30.32 21.06
C SER A 7 -40.71 29.39 22.26
N ALA A 8 -39.71 28.71 22.86
CA ALA A 8 -38.83 29.18 23.96
C ALA A 8 -39.62 29.51 25.24
N SER A 9 -39.25 29.20 26.49
CA SER A 9 -38.11 28.53 27.16
C SER A 9 -38.42 28.58 28.67
N SER A 10 -38.05 27.54 29.42
CA SER A 10 -37.61 27.44 30.85
C SER A 10 -37.73 28.67 31.80
N PRO A 11 -37.94 28.48 33.14
CA PRO A 11 -36.79 28.22 34.02
C PRO A 11 -37.01 27.34 35.29
N SER A 12 -35.86 26.86 35.77
CA SER A 12 -35.35 26.48 37.12
C SER A 12 -36.08 27.06 38.36
N SER A 13 -35.98 26.62 39.63
CA SER A 13 -35.19 25.64 40.40
C SER A 13 -35.57 25.69 41.91
N TYR A 14 -35.12 24.69 42.69
CA TYR A 14 -34.68 24.72 44.11
C TYR A 14 -35.60 24.37 45.32
N LEU A 15 -35.04 23.43 46.13
CA LEU A 15 -34.98 23.28 47.61
C LEU A 15 -36.08 22.54 48.43
N ALA A 16 -35.74 21.29 48.81
CA ALA A 16 -35.60 20.69 50.17
C ALA A 16 -36.75 20.71 51.22
N THR A 17 -37.09 19.56 51.84
CA THR A 17 -36.49 18.96 53.07
C THR A 17 -37.47 18.07 53.91
N LYS A 18 -36.90 17.03 54.57
CA LYS A 18 -37.30 16.36 55.87
C LYS A 18 -38.40 15.26 55.80
N LEU A 19 -38.42 14.15 56.58
CA LEU A 19 -37.64 13.56 57.68
C LEU A 19 -38.25 12.16 58.00
N ARG A 20 -37.45 11.17 58.43
CA ARG A 20 -37.54 10.49 59.76
C ARG A 20 -36.70 9.20 59.86
N ASN A 21 -36.06 9.06 61.02
CA ASN A 21 -35.45 7.87 61.62
C ASN A 21 -36.15 7.64 62.98
N PRO A 22 -36.05 6.47 63.64
CA PRO A 22 -35.14 6.38 64.82
C PRO A 22 -34.54 4.99 65.17
N ASN A 23 -33.44 5.05 65.95
CA ASN A 23 -32.59 4.06 66.69
C ASN A 23 -33.33 3.20 67.78
N PRO A 24 -32.70 2.33 68.67
CA PRO A 24 -31.28 2.19 69.12
C PRO A 24 -30.70 0.75 69.49
N LEU A 25 -29.40 0.73 69.89
CA LEU A 25 -28.50 -0.35 70.43
C LEU A 25 -28.77 -0.83 71.89
N PRO A 26 -28.10 -1.90 72.43
CA PRO A 26 -26.91 -1.73 73.33
C PRO A 26 -25.82 -2.88 73.46
N THR A 27 -24.55 -2.47 73.63
CA THR A 27 -23.34 -2.90 74.46
C THR A 27 -22.88 -4.33 74.91
N ARG A 28 -21.54 -4.55 74.75
CA ARG A 28 -20.41 -5.08 75.63
C ARG A 28 -20.26 -6.57 76.09
N LEU A 29 -19.05 -7.17 75.85
CA LEU A 29 -18.06 -7.69 76.86
C LEU A 29 -16.81 -8.39 76.22
N ASN A 30 -15.71 -8.53 76.98
CA ASN A 30 -14.30 -8.78 76.58
C ASN A 30 -13.67 -10.09 77.18
N PHE A 31 -12.74 -10.72 76.43
CA PHE A 31 -11.50 -11.51 76.79
C PHE A 31 -11.54 -12.80 77.67
N PRO A 32 -10.64 -13.82 77.45
CA PRO A 32 -9.22 -13.76 77.88
C PRO A 32 -8.13 -14.50 77.02
N GLN A 33 -6.88 -14.19 77.38
CA GLN A 33 -5.58 -14.73 76.94
C GLN A 33 -5.17 -16.05 77.66
N SER A 34 -4.21 -16.80 77.10
CA SER A 34 -3.01 -17.31 77.83
C SER A 34 -1.99 -18.06 76.94
N LYS A 35 -0.69 -17.71 77.05
CA LYS A 35 0.52 -18.51 76.69
C LYS A 35 0.96 -19.37 77.90
N PRO A 36 1.88 -20.36 77.78
CA PRO A 36 3.33 -20.09 77.97
C PRO A 36 4.34 -20.96 77.15
N PHE A 37 5.58 -20.45 77.02
CA PHE A 37 6.87 -21.07 76.59
C PHE A 37 7.53 -21.86 77.78
N PRO A 38 8.81 -22.34 77.82
CA PRO A 38 9.94 -22.47 76.85
C PRO A 38 10.75 -23.82 76.92
N SER A 39 11.84 -24.00 76.14
CA SER A 39 13.17 -24.37 76.69
C SER A 39 14.34 -24.27 75.70
N LEU A 40 15.41 -23.61 76.16
CA LEU A 40 16.73 -23.42 75.55
C LEU A 40 17.59 -24.71 75.47
N LYS A 41 18.62 -24.71 74.61
CA LYS A 41 20.02 -25.02 75.01
C LYS A 41 21.06 -24.47 74.00
N SER A 42 22.02 -23.75 74.56
CA SER A 42 23.30 -23.18 74.06
C SER A 42 24.42 -24.27 73.93
N PRO A 43 25.71 -24.02 73.55
CA PRO A 43 26.49 -22.77 73.59
C PRO A 43 27.55 -22.49 72.47
N ILE A 44 28.15 -21.29 72.58
CA ILE A 44 29.22 -20.61 71.82
C ILE A 44 30.62 -21.19 72.18
N PRO A 45 31.72 -20.96 71.40
CA PRO A 45 32.66 -19.88 71.76
C PRO A 45 33.35 -19.15 70.58
N ALA A 46 33.98 -18.01 70.90
CA ALA A 46 34.55 -16.97 70.02
C ALA A 46 36.12 -17.05 69.90
N PRO A 47 36.89 -15.96 69.63
CA PRO A 47 37.59 -15.67 68.37
C PRO A 47 39.15 -15.63 68.48
N SER A 48 39.89 -15.54 67.37
CA SER A 48 41.34 -15.27 67.40
C SER A 48 41.88 -14.47 66.20
N PHE A 49 42.85 -13.61 66.49
CA PHE A 49 43.43 -12.50 65.72
C PHE A 49 44.43 -12.87 64.60
N HIS A 50 44.53 -11.96 63.61
CA HIS A 50 45.51 -11.63 62.51
C HIS A 50 46.94 -12.27 62.49
N PRO A 51 47.76 -12.22 61.37
CA PRO A 51 47.74 -11.30 60.20
C PRO A 51 48.16 -11.85 58.78
N CYS A 52 47.83 -11.04 57.75
CA CYS A 52 48.57 -10.81 56.48
C CYS A 52 48.51 -11.78 55.25
N ARG A 53 48.35 -11.12 54.09
CA ARG A 53 48.68 -11.44 52.67
C ARG A 53 47.65 -12.09 51.72
N VAL A 54 47.14 -11.21 50.85
CA VAL A 54 46.92 -11.29 49.39
C VAL A 54 46.16 -12.50 48.82
N ALA A 55 44.89 -12.27 48.47
CA ALA A 55 44.27 -12.69 47.21
C ALA A 55 42.97 -11.89 47.01
N THR A 56 42.93 -11.00 46.02
CA THR A 56 41.67 -10.44 45.51
C THR A 56 40.90 -11.58 44.84
N THR A 57 40.09 -12.26 45.65
CA THR A 57 39.07 -13.18 45.18
C THR A 57 37.87 -12.36 44.76
N SER A 58 37.46 -12.58 43.51
CA SER A 58 36.20 -12.12 42.95
C SER A 58 35.07 -12.42 43.93
N SER A 59 34.39 -11.37 44.36
CA SER A 59 33.09 -11.50 45.02
C SER A 59 32.12 -12.11 44.00
N SER A 60 31.96 -13.43 44.04
CA SER A 60 30.77 -14.08 43.49
C SER A 60 29.60 -13.61 44.34
N SER A 61 28.91 -12.57 43.87
CA SER A 61 27.60 -12.22 44.38
C SER A 61 26.71 -13.45 44.19
N SER A 62 26.37 -14.09 45.31
CA SER A 62 25.31 -15.08 45.37
C SER A 62 24.02 -14.40 44.89
N GLN A 63 23.67 -14.59 43.62
CA GLN A 63 22.43 -14.08 43.05
C GLN A 63 21.27 -14.79 43.76
N THR A 64 20.61 -14.09 44.68
CA THR A 64 19.21 -14.37 44.99
C THR A 64 18.45 -14.35 43.66
N PRO A 65 17.67 -15.39 43.32
CA PRO A 65 16.92 -15.40 42.07
C PRO A 65 15.98 -14.20 42.04
N SER A 66 16.01 -13.43 40.96
CA SER A 66 15.19 -12.22 40.84
C SER A 66 13.71 -12.56 41.06
N LEU A 67 12.99 -11.67 41.74
CA LEU A 67 11.59 -11.89 42.10
C LEU A 67 10.76 -12.12 40.84
N ALA A 68 10.99 -11.30 39.81
CA ALA A 68 10.35 -11.41 38.51
C ALA A 68 10.60 -12.77 37.84
N LYS A 69 11.86 -13.26 37.80
CA LYS A 69 12.18 -14.54 37.14
C LYS A 69 11.59 -15.73 37.91
N THR A 70 11.57 -15.65 39.24
CA THR A 70 10.92 -16.66 40.09
C THR A 70 9.42 -16.71 39.84
N ASN A 71 8.76 -15.55 39.79
CA ASN A 71 7.32 -15.46 39.51
C ASN A 71 6.98 -15.93 38.09
N LEU A 72 7.80 -15.59 37.10
CA LEU A 72 7.65 -16.03 35.71
C LEU A 72 7.74 -17.56 35.60
N ASN A 73 8.78 -18.16 36.18
CA ASN A 73 8.95 -19.63 36.17
C ASN A 73 7.78 -20.35 36.88
N ARG A 74 7.27 -19.78 37.98
CA ARG A 74 6.09 -20.30 38.67
C ARG A 74 4.86 -20.26 37.76
N LEU A 75 4.65 -19.15 37.06
CA LEU A 75 3.53 -18.97 36.15
C LEU A 75 3.62 -19.91 34.94
N ILE A 76 4.80 -20.06 34.34
CA ILE A 76 5.07 -21.01 33.25
C ILE A 76 4.76 -22.45 33.71
N SER A 77 5.30 -22.86 34.86
CA SER A 77 5.06 -24.20 35.43
C SER A 77 3.57 -24.47 35.67
N GLU A 78 2.85 -23.46 36.13
CA GLU A 78 1.41 -23.52 36.37
C GLU A 78 0.63 -23.79 35.07
N PHE A 79 0.88 -23.01 34.01
CA PHE A 79 0.21 -23.23 32.72
C PHE A 79 0.67 -24.52 32.02
N GLN A 80 1.92 -24.94 32.21
CA GLN A 80 2.43 -26.21 31.67
C GLN A 80 1.78 -27.42 32.34
N SER A 81 1.40 -27.32 33.62
CA SER A 81 0.69 -28.38 34.33
C SER A 81 -0.71 -28.68 33.77
N LEU A 82 -1.26 -27.76 32.97
CA LEU A 82 -2.56 -27.91 32.30
C LEU A 82 -2.37 -28.61 30.95
N SER A 83 -2.89 -29.83 30.84
CA SER A 83 -2.76 -30.67 29.65
C SER A 83 -3.71 -30.28 28.51
N SER A 84 -4.88 -29.73 28.83
CA SER A 84 -5.90 -29.34 27.85
C SER A 84 -5.78 -27.85 27.45
N PRO A 85 -5.75 -27.52 26.15
CA PRO A 85 -5.87 -26.16 25.62
C PRO A 85 -6.99 -25.33 26.25
N ILE A 86 -8.17 -25.94 26.43
CA ILE A 86 -9.35 -25.27 26.98
C ILE A 86 -9.12 -24.87 28.44
N ASP A 87 -8.41 -25.70 29.21
CA ASP A 87 -8.15 -25.42 30.62
C ASP A 87 -7.14 -24.28 30.80
N ARG A 88 -6.20 -24.12 29.86
CA ARG A 88 -5.31 -22.94 29.83
C ARG A 88 -6.08 -21.65 29.56
N VAL A 89 -7.04 -21.67 28.62
CA VAL A 89 -7.91 -20.51 28.36
C VAL A 89 -8.80 -20.20 29.57
N LYS A 90 -9.42 -21.22 30.19
CA LYS A 90 -10.19 -21.03 31.43
C LYS A 90 -9.33 -20.45 32.54
N ARG A 91 -8.08 -20.92 32.69
CA ARG A 91 -7.15 -20.38 33.69
C ARG A 91 -6.85 -18.92 33.42
N LEU A 92 -6.63 -18.53 32.17
CA LEU A 92 -6.43 -17.14 31.77
C LEU A 92 -7.65 -16.26 32.06
N LEU A 93 -8.87 -16.74 31.82
CA LEU A 93 -10.11 -16.04 32.19
C LEU A 93 -10.25 -15.91 33.72
N ASN A 94 -9.79 -16.90 34.49
CA ASN A 94 -9.72 -16.75 35.95
C ASN A 94 -8.75 -15.64 36.36
N TYR A 95 -7.58 -15.52 35.71
CA TYR A 95 -6.67 -14.38 35.92
C TYR A 95 -7.33 -13.05 35.57
N SER A 96 -8.11 -13.00 34.48
CA SER A 96 -8.91 -11.83 34.11
C SER A 96 -9.85 -11.40 35.24
N ALA A 97 -10.56 -12.35 35.86
CA ALA A 97 -11.47 -12.08 36.97
C ALA A 97 -10.77 -11.67 38.28
N LEU A 98 -9.51 -12.05 38.46
CA LEU A 98 -8.69 -11.67 39.63
C LEU A 98 -8.08 -10.27 39.50
N LEU A 99 -8.03 -9.70 38.29
CA LEU A 99 -7.46 -8.38 38.08
C LEU A 99 -8.39 -7.31 38.68
N PRO A 100 -7.91 -6.47 39.62
CA PRO A 100 -8.71 -5.38 40.15
C PRO A 100 -9.15 -4.41 39.03
N PRO A 101 -10.41 -3.94 39.02
CA PRO A 101 -10.86 -2.99 38.01
C PRO A 101 -10.08 -1.68 38.14
N LEU A 102 -9.79 -1.05 36.99
CA LEU A 102 -9.17 0.26 36.94
C LEU A 102 -10.25 1.34 37.03
N ASP A 103 -10.02 2.39 37.82
CA ASP A 103 -10.94 3.52 37.94
C ASP A 103 -11.14 4.20 36.58
N ASP A 104 -12.36 4.64 36.27
CA ASP A 104 -12.67 5.29 34.99
C ASP A 104 -11.83 6.55 34.74
N THR A 105 -11.39 7.24 35.81
CA THR A 105 -10.49 8.40 35.73
C THR A 105 -9.07 8.05 35.26
N ALA A 106 -8.67 6.77 35.35
CA ALA A 106 -7.39 6.27 34.88
C ALA A 106 -7.47 5.67 33.47
N ARG A 107 -8.67 5.54 32.88
CA ARG A 107 -8.87 5.13 31.48
C ARG A 107 -8.69 6.30 30.51
N THR A 108 -7.54 6.97 30.58
CA THR A 108 -7.17 8.13 29.75
C THR A 108 -6.28 7.74 28.58
N ASP A 109 -6.19 8.59 27.56
CA ASP A 109 -5.30 8.39 26.40
C ASP A 109 -3.82 8.28 26.81
N SER A 110 -3.39 9.03 27.83
CA SER A 110 -2.04 8.96 28.38
C SER A 110 -1.67 7.60 29.00
N ASN A 111 -2.67 6.84 29.47
CA ASN A 111 -2.48 5.52 30.04
C ASN A 111 -2.65 4.40 29.02
N ARG A 112 -2.91 4.70 27.74
CA ARG A 112 -3.06 3.68 26.70
C ARG A 112 -1.74 2.95 26.46
N VAL A 113 -1.85 1.69 26.07
CA VAL A 113 -0.77 0.90 25.48
C VAL A 113 -1.07 0.72 23.99
N MET A 114 -0.14 1.14 23.14
CA MET A 114 -0.27 1.09 21.68
C MET A 114 0.09 -0.30 21.14
N GLY A 115 -0.47 -0.66 19.99
CA GLY A 115 -0.15 -1.92 19.30
C GLY A 115 -0.90 -3.16 19.76
N CYS A 116 -1.74 -3.07 20.79
CA CYS A 116 -2.59 -4.19 21.22
C CYS A 116 -3.87 -4.25 20.35
N THR A 117 -4.28 -5.46 19.93
CA THR A 117 -5.56 -5.66 19.21
C THR A 117 -6.76 -5.25 20.07
N ALA A 118 -6.72 -5.59 21.36
CA ALA A 118 -7.67 -5.09 22.35
C ALA A 118 -7.11 -3.85 23.05
N ARG A 119 -7.99 -2.98 23.54
CA ARG A 119 -7.57 -1.77 24.24
C ARG A 119 -7.00 -2.13 25.59
N VAL A 120 -5.79 -1.65 25.90
CA VAL A 120 -5.19 -1.76 27.23
C VAL A 120 -4.93 -0.36 27.79
N TRP A 121 -5.23 -0.19 29.08
CA TRP A 121 -4.79 0.94 29.89
C TRP A 121 -3.83 0.44 30.97
N LEU A 122 -2.74 1.16 31.21
CA LEU A 122 -1.67 0.79 32.12
C LEU A 122 -1.26 2.00 32.96
N VAL A 123 -1.36 1.84 34.27
CA VAL A 123 -0.86 2.79 35.28
C VAL A 123 0.35 2.16 35.97
N VAL A 124 1.43 2.91 36.02
CA VAL A 124 2.68 2.50 36.67
C VAL A 124 3.03 3.54 37.72
N THR A 125 3.31 3.08 38.93
CA THR A 125 3.75 3.93 40.05
C THR A 125 4.90 3.26 40.77
N MET A 126 5.74 4.03 41.44
CA MET A 126 6.77 3.52 42.34
C MET A 126 6.34 3.78 43.78
N ASP A 127 6.40 2.76 44.63
CA ASP A 127 6.04 2.89 46.04
C ASP A 127 7.18 3.48 46.89
N SER A 128 6.91 3.68 48.18
CA SER A 128 7.88 4.24 49.13
C SER A 128 9.14 3.39 49.33
N ASP A 129 9.06 2.08 49.04
CA ASP A 129 10.18 1.15 49.14
C ASP A 129 10.98 1.04 47.84
N GLY A 130 10.63 1.86 46.83
CA GLY A 130 11.26 1.88 45.52
C GLY A 130 10.86 0.67 44.65
N LYS A 131 9.75 0.00 44.96
CA LYS A 131 9.22 -1.12 44.18
C LYS A 131 8.16 -0.65 43.19
N MET A 132 8.11 -1.31 42.05
CA MET A 132 7.19 -0.95 40.97
C MET A 132 5.80 -1.56 41.22
N ARG A 133 4.77 -0.75 41.01
CA ARG A 133 3.36 -1.12 41.13
C ARG A 133 2.63 -0.92 39.82
N PHE A 134 1.88 -1.93 39.41
CA PHE A 134 1.22 -1.97 38.11
C PHE A 134 -0.28 -2.19 38.28
N ARG A 135 -1.07 -1.35 37.59
CA ARG A 135 -2.51 -1.54 37.43
C ARG A 135 -2.84 -1.46 35.95
N ALA A 136 -3.66 -2.37 35.46
CA ALA A 136 -4.05 -2.38 34.06
C ALA A 136 -5.49 -2.84 33.89
N ASP A 137 -6.08 -2.51 32.76
CA ASP A 137 -7.41 -2.97 32.37
C ASP A 137 -7.52 -3.09 30.84
N SER A 138 -8.50 -3.87 30.37
CA SER A 138 -8.74 -4.08 28.95
C SER A 138 -10.22 -4.32 28.62
N ASP A 139 -10.62 -3.95 27.42
CA ASP A 139 -11.95 -4.25 26.88
C ASP A 139 -12.10 -5.68 26.35
N SER A 140 -11.03 -6.49 26.39
CA SER A 140 -11.05 -7.93 26.11
C SER A 140 -10.72 -8.72 27.37
N GLU A 141 -11.56 -9.69 27.73
CA GLU A 141 -11.33 -10.53 28.91
C GLU A 141 -10.03 -11.34 28.81
N ILE A 142 -9.68 -11.80 27.60
CA ILE A 142 -8.44 -12.54 27.34
C ILE A 142 -7.24 -11.62 27.57
N THR A 143 -7.28 -10.40 27.00
CA THR A 143 -6.20 -9.42 27.16
C THR A 143 -6.06 -8.94 28.60
N ARG A 144 -7.18 -8.78 29.31
CA ARG A 144 -7.18 -8.50 30.74
C ARG A 144 -6.52 -9.63 31.54
N GLY A 145 -6.76 -10.88 31.15
CA GLY A 145 -6.03 -12.05 31.68
C GLY A 145 -4.52 -11.96 31.45
N PHE A 146 -4.07 -11.58 30.24
CA PHE A 146 -2.64 -11.38 29.95
C PHE A 146 -2.02 -10.26 30.78
N CYS A 147 -2.71 -9.13 30.93
CA CYS A 147 -2.28 -8.04 31.79
C CYS A 147 -2.10 -8.51 33.24
N CYS A 148 -3.05 -9.29 33.77
CA CYS A 148 -2.95 -9.85 35.11
C CYS A 148 -1.75 -10.78 35.28
N CYS A 149 -1.44 -11.59 34.28
CA CYS A 149 -0.26 -12.44 34.30
C CYS A 149 1.04 -11.61 34.37
N LEU A 150 1.20 -10.59 33.52
CA LEU A 150 2.37 -9.69 33.57
C LEU A 150 2.49 -8.97 34.91
N ILE A 151 1.38 -8.46 35.44
CA ILE A 151 1.34 -7.82 36.77
C ILE A 151 1.75 -8.82 37.85
N SER A 152 1.30 -10.08 37.79
CA SER A 152 1.70 -11.11 38.76
C SER A 152 3.18 -11.49 38.70
N VAL A 153 3.86 -11.20 37.58
CA VAL A 153 5.30 -11.38 37.42
C VAL A 153 6.06 -10.19 37.97
N LEU A 154 5.63 -8.96 37.64
CA LEU A 154 6.41 -7.73 37.82
C LEU A 154 6.01 -6.88 39.04
N ASP A 155 4.80 -7.01 39.58
CA ASP A 155 4.37 -6.20 40.71
C ASP A 155 5.21 -6.50 41.96
N GLY A 156 5.76 -5.43 42.56
CA GLY A 156 6.70 -5.53 43.69
C GLY A 156 8.16 -5.77 43.30
N ALA A 157 8.48 -5.89 42.01
CA ALA A 157 9.84 -5.99 41.52
C ALA A 157 10.59 -4.63 41.61
N GLY A 158 11.92 -4.68 41.66
CA GLY A 158 12.75 -3.48 41.54
C GLY A 158 12.77 -2.94 40.10
N PRO A 159 13.02 -1.64 39.86
CA PRO A 159 13.11 -1.08 38.51
C PRO A 159 14.10 -1.84 37.62
N GLU A 160 15.25 -2.24 38.16
CA GLU A 160 16.26 -3.04 37.46
C GLU A 160 15.75 -4.41 37.01
N GLU A 161 14.88 -5.04 37.79
CA GLU A 161 14.26 -6.33 37.43
C GLU A 161 13.21 -6.15 36.33
N VAL A 162 12.43 -5.07 36.37
CA VAL A 162 11.43 -4.74 35.34
C VAL A 162 12.11 -4.42 34.00
N LEU A 163 13.17 -3.62 34.03
CA LEU A 163 13.93 -3.23 32.84
C LEU A 163 14.80 -4.37 32.30
N GLY A 164 15.18 -5.32 33.14
CA GLY A 164 15.97 -6.48 32.77
C GLY A 164 15.17 -7.63 32.14
N LEU A 165 13.84 -7.64 32.29
CA LEU A 165 12.98 -8.66 31.68
C LEU A 165 12.83 -8.40 30.17
N LYS A 166 13.19 -9.37 29.33
CA LYS A 166 13.08 -9.23 27.89
C LYS A 166 11.84 -9.91 27.34
N THR A 167 11.46 -9.54 26.12
CA THR A 167 10.34 -10.17 25.42
C THR A 167 10.57 -11.65 25.13
N GLU A 168 11.83 -12.06 24.94
CA GLU A 168 12.19 -13.47 24.71
C GLU A 168 11.96 -14.34 25.95
N ASP A 169 12.15 -13.77 27.15
CA ASP A 169 11.88 -14.46 28.41
C ASP A 169 10.39 -14.83 28.55
N LEU A 170 9.50 -14.07 27.89
CA LEU A 170 8.06 -14.34 27.83
C LEU A 170 7.66 -15.32 26.73
N GLY A 171 8.59 -15.73 25.85
CA GLY A 171 8.30 -16.60 24.70
C GLY A 171 7.72 -17.95 25.11
N GLU A 172 8.27 -18.56 26.16
CA GLU A 172 7.76 -19.83 26.71
C GLU A 172 6.35 -19.67 27.30
N LEU A 173 6.10 -18.56 28.02
CA LEU A 173 4.79 -18.27 28.58
C LEU A 173 3.75 -18.04 27.47
N SER A 174 4.10 -17.26 26.44
CA SER A 174 3.26 -17.04 25.26
C SER A 174 2.95 -18.34 24.51
N GLY A 175 3.92 -19.23 24.34
CA GLY A 175 3.73 -20.52 23.69
C GLY A 175 2.79 -21.45 24.48
N VAL A 176 2.98 -21.53 25.79
CA VAL A 176 2.16 -22.40 26.64
C VAL A 176 0.72 -21.88 26.76
N VAL A 177 0.53 -20.57 26.95
CA VAL A 177 -0.79 -19.95 27.09
C VAL A 177 -1.51 -19.81 25.74
N GLY A 178 -0.77 -19.59 24.64
CA GLY A 178 -1.30 -19.34 23.28
C GLY A 178 -1.50 -20.58 22.41
N GLY A 179 -0.77 -21.69 22.64
CA GLY A 179 -0.78 -22.90 21.80
C GLY A 179 -2.07 -23.72 21.78
N GLY A 180 -3.18 -23.18 22.31
CA GLY A 180 -4.48 -23.84 22.39
C GLY A 180 -5.62 -23.17 21.61
N LEU A 181 -5.34 -22.07 20.92
CA LEU A 181 -6.33 -21.26 20.22
C LEU A 181 -6.05 -21.31 18.71
N ASN A 182 -6.80 -22.12 17.95
CA ASN A 182 -6.74 -22.12 16.49
C ASN A 182 -7.28 -20.78 15.96
N GLY A 183 -6.37 -19.88 15.61
CA GLY A 183 -6.64 -18.59 14.97
C GLY A 183 -5.41 -17.68 15.01
N GLY A 184 -4.71 -17.55 13.88
CA GLY A 184 -3.67 -16.56 13.58
C GLY A 184 -2.58 -16.39 14.66
N SER A 185 -1.49 -17.15 14.55
CA SER A 185 -0.33 -17.17 15.46
C SER A 185 0.31 -15.80 15.75
N ASN A 186 0.14 -14.79 14.90
CA ASN A 186 0.85 -13.51 15.03
C ASN A 186 0.09 -12.39 15.79
N SER A 187 -1.23 -12.44 15.94
CA SER A 187 -1.99 -11.29 16.51
C SER A 187 -1.98 -11.21 18.04
N ARG A 188 -1.96 -12.35 18.74
CA ARG A 188 -2.14 -12.41 20.20
C ARG A 188 -0.82 -12.38 20.98
N VAL A 189 0.27 -12.87 20.37
CA VAL A 189 1.64 -12.81 20.92
C VAL A 189 2.12 -11.35 21.06
N ASN A 190 1.69 -10.46 20.16
CA ASN A 190 2.06 -9.04 20.17
C ASN A 190 1.56 -8.27 21.41
N THR A 191 0.50 -8.74 22.07
CA THR A 191 -0.06 -8.04 23.25
C THR A 191 0.88 -8.08 24.46
N TRP A 192 1.56 -9.20 24.70
CA TRP A 192 2.49 -9.35 25.82
C TRP A 192 3.68 -8.39 25.71
N GLY A 193 4.29 -8.34 24.52
CA GLY A 193 5.43 -7.47 24.26
C GLY A 193 5.08 -6.00 24.41
N ASN A 194 3.95 -5.56 23.83
CA ASN A 194 3.55 -4.16 23.86
C ASN A 194 3.23 -3.67 25.28
N VAL A 195 2.58 -4.49 26.11
CA VAL A 195 2.31 -4.14 27.52
C VAL A 195 3.61 -4.11 28.33
N LEU A 196 4.52 -5.07 28.15
CA LEU A 196 5.83 -5.06 28.84
C LEU A 196 6.64 -3.81 28.48
N VAL A 197 6.73 -3.45 27.20
CA VAL A 197 7.42 -2.23 26.76
C VAL A 197 6.77 -0.98 27.38
N GLY A 198 5.44 -0.94 27.44
CA GLY A 198 4.69 0.12 28.12
C GLY A 198 4.97 0.21 29.63
N MET A 199 5.19 -0.93 30.29
CA MET A 199 5.60 -0.99 31.70
C MET A 199 7.04 -0.46 31.87
N GLN A 200 7.95 -0.87 30.99
CA GLN A 200 9.36 -0.48 31.03
C GLN A 200 9.55 1.01 30.76
N LYS A 201 8.89 1.57 29.74
CA LYS A 201 8.93 3.01 29.43
C LYS A 201 8.53 3.86 30.62
N ARG A 202 7.39 3.57 31.24
CA ARG A 202 6.89 4.29 32.42
C ARG A 202 7.78 4.08 33.65
N THR A 203 8.36 2.88 33.80
CA THR A 203 9.36 2.60 34.84
C THR A 203 10.62 3.45 34.66
N LYS A 204 11.17 3.55 33.43
CA LYS A 204 12.31 4.44 33.14
C LYS A 204 12.00 5.89 33.47
N GLY A 205 10.79 6.36 33.13
CA GLY A 205 10.33 7.71 33.48
C GLY A 205 10.38 7.98 34.98
N LEU A 206 9.81 7.09 35.79
CA LEU A 206 9.82 7.20 37.26
C LEU A 206 11.23 7.11 37.87
N VAL A 207 12.12 6.29 37.30
CA VAL A 207 13.53 6.24 37.70
C VAL A 207 14.23 7.57 37.38
N GLY A 208 14.00 8.13 36.19
CA GLY A 208 14.54 9.43 35.79
C GLY A 208 14.07 10.57 36.70
N GLU A 209 12.78 10.61 37.03
CA GLU A 209 12.21 11.56 37.99
C GLU A 209 12.87 11.45 39.38
N ARG A 210 13.09 10.22 39.87
CA ARG A 210 13.78 9.96 41.14
C ARG A 210 15.24 10.40 41.13
N GLU A 211 15.93 10.22 39.99
CA GLU A 211 17.32 10.61 39.80
C GLU A 211 17.49 12.11 39.52
N GLY A 212 16.40 12.87 39.43
CA GLY A 212 16.44 14.30 39.09
C GLY A 212 16.88 14.57 37.65
N LYS A 213 16.81 13.57 36.77
CA LYS A 213 17.08 13.74 35.34
C LYS A 213 15.94 14.51 34.71
N VAL A 214 16.27 15.61 34.03
CA VAL A 214 15.30 16.33 33.21
C VAL A 214 14.91 15.40 32.05
N PRO A 215 13.62 15.24 31.71
CA PRO A 215 13.20 14.50 30.52
C PRO A 215 13.95 15.06 29.30
N GLY A 216 14.56 14.18 28.51
CA GLY A 216 15.24 14.60 27.27
C GLY A 216 14.28 15.39 26.37
N GLU A 217 14.80 16.34 25.60
CA GLU A 217 13.98 17.11 24.66
C GLU A 217 13.37 16.17 23.63
N ALA A 218 12.04 16.21 23.46
CA ALA A 218 11.35 15.38 22.48
C ALA A 218 11.83 15.70 21.04
N PHE A 219 11.80 14.71 20.17
CA PHE A 219 11.99 14.96 18.75
C PHE A 219 10.91 15.90 18.20
N PRO A 220 11.24 16.77 17.23
CA PRO A 220 10.24 17.54 16.51
C PRO A 220 9.17 16.63 15.89
N SER A 221 7.93 17.08 15.84
CA SER A 221 6.83 16.28 15.28
C SER A 221 5.68 17.11 14.71
N LEU A 222 4.96 16.53 13.76
CA LEU A 222 3.71 17.05 13.20
C LEU A 222 2.55 16.17 13.64
N VAL A 223 1.54 16.77 14.28
CA VAL A 223 0.29 16.09 14.63
C VAL A 223 -0.77 16.47 13.60
N VAL A 224 -1.19 15.49 12.80
CA VAL A 224 -2.25 15.62 11.81
C VAL A 224 -3.57 15.17 12.45
N THR A 225 -4.59 16.02 12.34
CA THR A 225 -5.94 15.80 12.87
C THR A 225 -6.97 16.03 11.77
N ALA A 226 -8.25 15.73 12.04
CA ALA A 226 -9.33 16.04 11.10
C ALA A 226 -9.53 17.57 10.94
N GLU A 227 -9.16 18.35 11.97
CA GLU A 227 -9.34 19.80 12.00
C GLU A 227 -8.14 20.58 11.44
N GLY A 228 -6.96 19.97 11.35
CA GLY A 228 -5.75 20.63 10.88
C GLY A 228 -4.46 19.96 11.33
N ILE A 229 -3.37 20.73 11.31
CA ILE A 229 -2.02 20.25 11.62
C ILE A 229 -1.44 21.10 12.76
N GLU A 230 -0.93 20.44 13.79
CA GLU A 230 -0.19 21.07 14.90
C GLU A 230 1.28 20.68 14.81
N ALA A 231 2.19 21.66 14.90
CA ALA A 231 3.62 21.41 14.87
C ALA A 231 4.24 21.53 16.27
N LYS A 232 5.19 20.65 16.57
CA LYS A 232 5.97 20.66 17.82
C LYS A 232 7.45 20.75 17.49
N GLY A 233 8.08 21.84 17.92
CA GLY A 233 9.49 22.13 17.67
C GLY A 233 9.74 22.91 16.38
N SER A 234 10.80 23.72 16.38
CA SER A 234 11.16 24.66 15.31
C SER A 234 11.20 24.02 13.92
N TYR A 235 11.73 22.80 13.83
CA TYR A 235 11.81 22.05 12.59
C TYR A 235 10.42 21.74 12.03
N ALA A 236 9.53 21.16 12.84
CA ALA A 236 8.17 20.83 12.41
C ALA A 236 7.36 22.08 12.09
N GLU A 237 7.57 23.18 12.81
CA GLU A 237 6.93 24.48 12.52
C GLU A 237 7.33 25.00 11.13
N ALA A 238 8.61 24.88 10.77
CA ALA A 238 9.08 25.24 9.44
C ALA A 238 8.41 24.37 8.36
N GLN A 239 8.34 23.05 8.56
CA GLN A 239 7.65 22.13 7.64
C GLN A 239 6.17 22.46 7.47
N ALA A 240 5.46 22.75 8.58
CA ALA A 240 4.03 23.04 8.57
C ALA A 240 3.67 24.27 7.73
N ARG A 241 4.53 25.31 7.71
CA ARG A 241 4.32 26.51 6.89
C ARG A 241 4.25 26.22 5.39
N PHE A 242 4.89 25.15 4.92
CA PHE A 242 4.99 24.83 3.51
C PHE A 242 3.92 23.84 3.02
N LEU A 243 3.19 23.22 3.94
CA LEU A 243 2.04 22.35 3.60
C LEU A 243 0.86 23.15 3.03
N LEU A 244 0.82 24.46 3.28
CA LEU A 244 -0.14 25.41 2.71
C LEU A 244 0.64 26.52 1.97
N PRO A 245 0.96 26.32 0.68
CA PRO A 245 1.79 27.26 -0.07
C PRO A 245 1.07 28.60 -0.32
N ASP A 246 1.84 29.67 -0.42
CA ASP A 246 1.35 31.01 -0.79
C ASP A 246 0.75 30.99 -2.20
N GLU A 247 -0.56 31.30 -2.31
CA GLU A 247 -1.29 31.31 -3.58
C GLU A 247 -0.68 32.27 -4.61
N LEU A 248 -0.06 33.38 -4.18
CA LEU A 248 0.58 34.32 -5.10
C LEU A 248 1.81 33.69 -5.77
N LYS A 249 2.64 32.97 -5.00
CA LYS A 249 3.81 32.24 -5.53
C LYS A 249 3.38 31.10 -6.45
N VAL A 250 2.30 30.39 -6.10
CA VAL A 250 1.73 29.33 -6.95
C VAL A 250 1.28 29.90 -8.29
N GLN A 251 0.53 31.01 -8.27
CA GLN A 251 0.03 31.64 -9.50
C GLN A 251 1.17 32.23 -10.34
N GLU A 252 2.17 32.83 -9.71
CA GLU A 252 3.39 33.32 -10.38
C GLU A 252 4.08 32.20 -11.16
N LEU A 253 4.36 31.08 -10.50
CA LEU A 253 4.99 29.92 -11.15
C LEU A 253 4.12 29.40 -12.30
N VAL A 254 2.84 29.16 -12.05
CA VAL A 254 1.87 28.64 -13.03
C VAL A 254 1.83 29.52 -14.29
N ASN A 255 1.80 30.84 -14.13
CA ASN A 255 1.77 31.78 -15.25
C ASN A 255 3.00 31.62 -16.14
N VAL A 256 4.20 31.59 -15.55
CA VAL A 256 5.46 31.48 -16.30
C VAL A 256 5.58 30.11 -16.99
N LEU A 257 5.18 29.03 -16.29
CA LEU A 257 5.20 27.69 -16.86
C LEU A 257 4.27 27.55 -18.07
N MET A 258 3.06 28.11 -17.98
CA MET A 258 2.08 28.13 -19.07
C MET A 258 2.55 28.97 -20.26
N GLU A 259 2.96 30.22 -20.01
CA GLU A 259 3.39 31.17 -21.04
C GLU A 259 4.53 30.60 -21.89
N LYS A 260 5.49 29.94 -21.22
CA LYS A 260 6.72 29.45 -21.84
C LYS A 260 6.72 27.96 -22.14
N LYS A 261 5.58 27.28 -21.91
CA LYS A 261 5.40 25.84 -22.14
C LYS A 261 6.48 24.98 -21.48
N ILE A 262 6.72 25.23 -20.19
CA ILE A 262 7.75 24.55 -19.40
C ILE A 262 7.12 23.38 -18.64
N GLY A 263 7.63 22.18 -18.85
CA GLY A 263 7.35 21.02 -18.00
C GLY A 263 8.26 21.02 -16.76
N VAL A 264 7.74 20.51 -15.65
CA VAL A 264 8.49 20.38 -14.40
C VAL A 264 8.47 18.92 -13.95
N VAL A 265 9.65 18.30 -13.85
CA VAL A 265 9.81 17.01 -13.19
C VAL A 265 10.62 17.19 -11.92
N ALA A 266 10.14 16.67 -10.80
CA ALA A 266 10.74 16.86 -9.50
C ALA A 266 10.82 15.54 -8.72
N HIS A 267 11.88 15.37 -7.93
CA HIS A 267 12.00 14.23 -7.04
C HIS A 267 11.13 14.39 -5.79
N PHE A 268 10.79 13.29 -5.08
CA PHE A 268 10.08 13.38 -3.79
C PHE A 268 10.87 14.10 -2.68
N TYR A 269 12.20 14.16 -2.80
CA TYR A 269 13.08 14.68 -1.74
C TYR A 269 13.35 16.18 -1.87
N MET A 270 12.46 16.90 -2.56
CA MET A 270 12.62 18.35 -2.65
C MET A 270 12.34 19.04 -1.32
N ASP A 271 12.84 20.26 -1.21
CA ASP A 271 12.47 21.13 -0.12
C ASP A 271 10.93 21.26 -0.04
N PRO A 272 10.33 21.16 1.16
CA PRO A 272 8.90 21.24 1.36
C PRO A 272 8.24 22.48 0.75
N GLU A 273 8.93 23.64 0.73
CA GLU A 273 8.41 24.85 0.08
C GLU A 273 8.13 24.59 -1.40
N VAL A 274 9.13 24.02 -2.07
CA VAL A 274 9.07 23.70 -3.50
C VAL A 274 8.01 22.64 -3.75
N GLN A 275 8.00 21.58 -2.93
CA GLN A 275 7.04 20.48 -3.06
C GLN A 275 5.60 20.95 -2.87
N GLY A 276 5.34 21.80 -1.87
CA GLY A 276 4.03 22.41 -1.62
C GLY A 276 3.57 23.25 -2.80
N VAL A 277 4.42 24.17 -3.27
CA VAL A 277 4.10 25.05 -4.42
C VAL A 277 3.87 24.23 -5.70
N LEU A 278 4.72 23.25 -6.02
CA LEU A 278 4.54 22.39 -7.19
C LEU A 278 3.26 21.55 -7.12
N THR A 279 2.92 21.01 -5.95
CA THR A 279 1.69 20.24 -5.73
C THR A 279 0.44 21.11 -5.94
N ALA A 280 0.46 22.35 -5.47
CA ALA A 280 -0.63 23.29 -5.70
C ALA A 280 -0.70 23.73 -7.18
N ALA A 281 0.45 24.04 -7.78
CA ALA A 281 0.56 24.44 -9.18
C ALA A 281 0.07 23.35 -10.15
N GLN A 282 0.24 22.07 -9.83
CA GLN A 282 -0.19 20.94 -10.65
C GLN A 282 -1.70 20.96 -10.96
N LYS A 283 -2.52 21.57 -10.08
CA LYS A 283 -3.97 21.74 -10.31
C LYS A 283 -4.29 22.67 -11.47
N HIS A 284 -3.37 23.58 -11.80
CA HIS A 284 -3.54 24.61 -12.83
C HIS A 284 -2.68 24.34 -14.07
N TRP A 285 -1.54 23.66 -13.90
CA TRP A 285 -0.65 23.27 -14.98
C TRP A 285 -0.38 21.76 -14.95
N PRO A 286 -0.93 20.97 -15.89
CA PRO A 286 -0.87 19.50 -15.84
C PRO A 286 0.51 18.92 -16.14
N HIS A 287 1.47 19.75 -16.60
CA HIS A 287 2.84 19.33 -16.93
C HIS A 287 3.81 19.51 -15.76
N ILE A 288 3.34 19.24 -14.54
CA ILE A 288 4.16 19.13 -13.33
C ILE A 288 4.05 17.70 -12.83
N HIS A 289 5.17 17.04 -12.57
CA HIS A 289 5.19 15.67 -12.05
C HIS A 289 6.23 15.53 -10.93
N ILE A 290 5.79 15.10 -9.76
CA ILE A 290 6.63 14.83 -8.59
C ILE A 290 6.67 13.30 -8.42
N SER A 291 7.84 12.69 -8.53
CA SER A 291 7.99 11.24 -8.55
C SER A 291 9.40 10.77 -8.21
N ASP A 292 9.62 9.46 -8.18
CA ASP A 292 10.97 8.89 -8.19
C ASP A 292 11.68 9.16 -9.52
N SER A 293 13.02 9.09 -9.50
CA SER A 293 13.91 9.44 -10.61
C SER A 293 13.61 8.73 -11.94
N LEU A 294 13.06 7.52 -11.91
CA LEU A 294 12.71 6.76 -13.11
C LEU A 294 11.48 7.31 -13.83
N VAL A 295 10.45 7.67 -13.06
CA VAL A 295 9.17 8.15 -13.57
C VAL A 295 9.31 9.58 -14.10
N MET A 296 10.30 10.33 -13.60
CA MET A 296 10.63 11.67 -14.09
C MET A 296 10.97 11.67 -15.59
N ALA A 297 11.77 10.72 -16.06
CA ALA A 297 12.16 10.65 -17.47
C ALA A 297 10.97 10.36 -18.40
N ASP A 298 10.11 9.41 -18.04
CA ASP A 298 8.93 9.06 -18.85
C ASP A 298 7.91 10.21 -18.86
N SER A 299 7.77 10.90 -17.74
CA SER A 299 6.91 12.07 -17.61
C SER A 299 7.42 13.23 -18.47
N ALA A 300 8.72 13.44 -18.53
CA ALA A 300 9.33 14.43 -19.42
C ALA A 300 9.02 14.13 -20.90
N VAL A 301 9.08 12.85 -21.33
CA VAL A 301 8.70 12.45 -22.70
C VAL A 301 7.21 12.73 -22.96
N LYS A 302 6.32 12.47 -22.00
CA LYS A 302 4.89 12.81 -22.12
C LYS A 302 4.66 14.32 -22.22
N MET A 303 5.40 15.11 -21.44
CA MET A 303 5.34 16.58 -21.48
C MET A 303 5.83 17.11 -22.83
N ALA A 304 6.93 16.57 -23.36
CA ALA A 304 7.44 16.91 -24.69
C ALA A 304 6.42 16.60 -25.79
N LYS A 305 5.79 15.41 -25.76
CA LYS A 305 4.69 15.03 -26.66
C LYS A 305 3.48 15.98 -26.56
N ALA A 306 3.21 16.51 -25.37
CA ALA A 306 2.14 17.48 -25.15
C ALA A 306 2.52 18.92 -25.56
N GLY A 307 3.72 19.14 -26.08
CA GLY A 307 4.16 20.43 -26.62
C GLY A 307 4.94 21.30 -25.64
N CYS A 308 5.43 20.76 -24.52
CA CYS A 308 6.42 21.46 -23.68
C CYS A 308 7.72 21.63 -24.46
N GLN A 309 8.24 22.86 -24.50
CA GLN A 309 9.49 23.20 -25.19
C GLN A 309 10.71 23.04 -24.29
N TYR A 310 10.50 23.09 -22.97
CA TYR A 310 11.54 23.02 -21.97
C TYR A 310 11.09 22.11 -20.83
N ILE A 311 12.04 21.39 -20.24
CA ILE A 311 11.85 20.57 -19.05
C ILE A 311 12.81 21.09 -17.98
N THR A 312 12.25 21.45 -16.84
CA THR A 312 13.01 21.76 -15.63
C THR A 312 13.05 20.53 -14.74
N VAL A 313 14.23 20.19 -14.26
CA VAL A 313 14.47 19.01 -13.42
C VAL A 313 14.89 19.47 -12.03
N LEU A 314 14.05 19.19 -11.04
CA LEU A 314 14.36 19.41 -9.63
C LEU A 314 14.85 18.09 -9.03
N GLY A 315 16.17 17.97 -8.91
CA GLY A 315 16.84 16.76 -8.48
C GLY A 315 18.35 16.95 -8.48
N VAL A 316 19.07 15.84 -8.55
CA VAL A 316 20.54 15.83 -8.69
C VAL A 316 20.93 15.62 -10.16
N ASP A 317 22.21 15.81 -10.48
CA ASP A 317 22.67 15.87 -11.87
C ASP A 317 22.35 14.59 -12.66
N PHE A 318 22.58 13.40 -12.08
CA PHE A 318 22.31 12.14 -12.77
C PHE A 318 20.83 11.95 -13.14
N MET A 319 19.90 12.58 -12.41
CA MET A 319 18.47 12.54 -12.75
C MET A 319 18.17 13.41 -13.96
N SER A 320 18.80 14.59 -14.04
CA SER A 320 18.67 15.51 -15.19
C SER A 320 19.30 14.92 -16.45
N GLU A 321 20.45 14.29 -16.27
CA GLU A 321 21.17 13.50 -17.28
C GLU A 321 20.31 12.35 -17.82
N ASN A 322 19.65 11.59 -16.95
CA ASN A 322 18.74 10.51 -17.37
C ASN A 322 17.54 11.04 -18.14
N VAL A 323 16.90 12.13 -17.68
CA VAL A 323 15.81 12.79 -18.39
C VAL A 323 16.25 13.21 -19.80
N ARG A 324 17.44 13.80 -19.92
CA ARG A 324 18.02 14.20 -21.22
C ARG A 324 18.24 12.99 -22.14
N ALA A 325 18.89 11.94 -21.66
CA ALA A 325 19.20 10.74 -22.45
C ALA A 325 17.92 10.07 -22.99
N ILE A 326 16.89 9.93 -22.15
CA ILE A 326 15.61 9.31 -22.54
C ILE A 326 14.83 10.18 -23.53
N LEU A 327 14.85 11.52 -23.37
CA LEU A 327 14.25 12.43 -24.35
C LEU A 327 14.94 12.34 -25.71
N ASP A 328 16.27 12.25 -25.74
CA ASP A 328 17.05 12.09 -26.98
C ASP A 328 16.70 10.77 -27.69
N GLN A 329 16.67 9.66 -26.95
CA GLN A 329 16.25 8.35 -27.48
C GLN A 329 14.81 8.36 -28.00
N ALA A 330 13.91 9.12 -27.35
CA ALA A 330 12.52 9.27 -27.77
C ALA A 330 12.34 10.24 -28.96
N GLY A 331 13.41 10.84 -29.48
CA GLY A 331 13.39 11.73 -30.64
C GLY A 331 13.10 13.21 -30.32
N PHE A 332 13.15 13.62 -29.04
CA PHE A 332 12.89 14.99 -28.58
C PHE A 332 14.18 15.75 -28.24
N SER A 333 15.14 15.71 -29.16
CA SER A 333 16.48 16.30 -28.99
C SER A 333 16.48 17.83 -28.98
N GLU A 334 15.40 18.46 -29.40
CA GLU A 334 15.17 19.90 -29.46
C GLU A 334 14.60 20.50 -28.17
N VAL A 335 13.98 19.68 -27.31
CA VAL A 335 13.43 20.13 -26.03
C VAL A 335 14.58 20.45 -25.07
N GLY A 336 14.64 21.65 -24.50
CA GLY A 336 15.73 22.00 -23.56
C GLY A 336 15.52 21.35 -22.19
N VAL A 337 16.57 20.82 -21.55
CA VAL A 337 16.49 20.21 -20.21
C VAL A 337 17.40 20.98 -19.26
N TYR A 338 16.85 21.51 -18.16
CA TYR A 338 17.55 22.40 -17.25
C TYR A 338 17.47 21.94 -15.80
N ARG A 339 18.63 21.88 -15.13
CA ARG A 339 18.76 21.73 -13.67
C ARG A 339 18.71 23.09 -12.97
N MET A 340 18.57 23.10 -11.65
CA MET A 340 18.31 24.33 -10.87
C MET A 340 19.58 25.04 -10.38
N SER A 341 20.76 24.62 -10.81
CA SER A 341 22.05 25.22 -10.44
C SER A 341 23.00 25.25 -11.64
N SER A 342 23.86 26.28 -11.69
CA SER A 342 25.03 26.30 -12.58
C SER A 342 26.17 25.42 -12.09
N GLU A 343 26.18 25.08 -10.79
CA GLU A 343 27.15 24.18 -10.18
C GLU A 343 26.63 22.74 -10.19
N ARG A 344 27.56 21.78 -10.08
CA ARG A 344 27.24 20.35 -9.98
C ARG A 344 26.34 20.07 -8.77
N ILE A 345 25.16 19.50 -8.99
CA ILE A 345 24.29 19.01 -7.91
C ILE A 345 24.62 17.54 -7.67
N GLY A 346 25.51 17.30 -6.69
CA GLY A 346 26.09 15.98 -6.41
C GLY A 346 25.18 14.99 -5.68
N CYS A 347 25.73 13.82 -5.39
CA CYS A 347 25.12 12.79 -4.55
C CYS A 347 26.23 11.94 -3.93
N SER A 348 26.27 11.85 -2.59
CA SER A 348 27.29 11.10 -1.85
C SER A 348 27.47 9.65 -2.32
N LEU A 349 26.39 8.96 -2.66
CA LEU A 349 26.42 7.60 -3.21
C LEU A 349 26.99 7.54 -4.63
N ALA A 350 26.61 8.49 -5.49
CA ALA A 350 27.13 8.56 -6.86
C ALA A 350 28.64 8.87 -6.86
N ASP A 351 29.09 9.72 -5.94
CA ASP A 351 30.51 10.04 -5.77
C ASP A 351 31.30 8.82 -5.24
N ALA A 352 30.72 8.06 -4.28
CA ALA A 352 31.31 6.80 -3.83
C ALA A 352 31.46 5.78 -4.97
N ALA A 353 30.45 5.66 -5.84
CA ALA A 353 30.48 4.75 -6.97
C ALA A 353 31.40 5.20 -8.12
N SER A 354 31.86 6.45 -8.09
CA SER A 354 32.84 7.01 -9.01
C SER A 354 34.29 6.88 -8.48
N ASN A 355 34.46 6.43 -7.24
CA ASN A 355 35.78 6.20 -6.65
C ASN A 355 36.48 5.00 -7.33
N PRO A 356 37.80 5.06 -7.61
CA PRO A 356 38.57 3.93 -8.11
C PRO A 356 38.40 2.62 -7.30
N ALA A 357 38.13 2.72 -6.00
CA ALA A 357 37.85 1.56 -5.16
C ALA A 357 36.60 0.78 -5.61
N TYR A 358 35.57 1.47 -6.13
CA TYR A 358 34.37 0.83 -6.67
C TYR A 358 34.68 0.04 -7.95
N MET A 359 35.57 0.57 -8.81
CA MET A 359 36.01 -0.16 -10.00
C MET A 359 36.78 -1.43 -9.64
N ASN A 360 37.66 -1.41 -8.65
CA ASN A 360 38.34 -2.61 -8.16
C ASN A 360 37.35 -3.67 -7.63
N TYR A 361 36.28 -3.22 -6.97
CA TYR A 361 35.19 -4.08 -6.52
C TYR A 361 34.46 -4.75 -7.70
N LEU A 362 34.19 -4.01 -8.79
CA LEU A 362 33.60 -4.56 -10.01
C LEU A 362 34.55 -5.48 -10.78
N GLU A 363 35.86 -5.21 -10.77
CA GLU A 363 36.87 -6.10 -11.34
C GLU A 363 36.89 -7.45 -10.60
N ALA A 364 36.79 -7.44 -9.27
CA ALA A 364 36.61 -8.66 -8.48
C ALA A 364 35.32 -9.40 -8.86
N ALA A 365 34.22 -8.68 -9.05
CA ALA A 365 32.95 -9.26 -9.50
C ALA A 365 33.06 -9.94 -10.88
N SER A 366 33.81 -9.35 -11.82
CA SER A 366 34.00 -9.92 -13.16
C SER A 366 34.74 -11.26 -13.16
N MET A 367 35.57 -11.52 -12.13
CA MET A 367 36.29 -12.78 -11.97
C MET A 367 35.44 -13.89 -11.34
N ALA A 368 34.29 -13.57 -10.74
CA ALA A 368 33.43 -14.50 -10.00
C ALA A 368 32.24 -15.03 -10.85
N SER A 369 32.52 -15.57 -12.04
CA SER A 369 31.47 -16.01 -12.99
C SER A 369 30.76 -17.30 -12.54
N PRO A 370 29.42 -17.41 -12.65
CA PRO A 370 28.49 -16.37 -13.13
C PRO A 370 28.29 -15.27 -12.09
N SER A 371 28.37 -14.00 -12.52
CA SER A 371 28.16 -12.83 -11.65
C SER A 371 27.16 -11.84 -12.22
N LEU A 372 26.45 -11.16 -11.31
CA LEU A 372 25.52 -10.08 -11.59
C LEU A 372 25.83 -8.92 -10.65
N HIS A 373 26.02 -7.74 -11.21
CA HIS A 373 26.11 -6.50 -10.46
C HIS A 373 24.72 -5.85 -10.35
N VAL A 374 24.26 -5.63 -9.12
CA VAL A 374 22.99 -4.97 -8.82
C VAL A 374 23.31 -3.57 -8.32
N VAL A 375 23.13 -2.58 -9.20
CA VAL A 375 23.51 -1.18 -8.93
C VAL A 375 22.32 -0.38 -8.45
N TYR A 376 22.49 0.38 -7.37
CA TYR A 376 21.44 1.28 -6.90
C TYR A 376 21.25 2.46 -7.85
N ILE A 377 20.00 2.90 -8.04
CA ILE A 377 19.63 3.97 -8.97
C ILE A 377 20.39 5.27 -8.72
N ASN A 378 20.75 5.56 -7.46
CA ASN A 378 21.48 6.74 -7.00
C ASN A 378 22.98 6.71 -7.37
N THR A 379 23.27 6.51 -8.64
CA THR A 379 24.59 6.45 -9.26
C THR A 379 24.56 7.14 -10.63
N SER A 380 25.70 7.61 -11.12
CA SER A 380 25.77 8.26 -12.44
C SER A 380 25.51 7.28 -13.59
N LEU A 381 25.09 7.80 -14.76
CA LEU A 381 25.00 6.99 -15.97
C LEU A 381 26.37 6.45 -16.42
N GLU A 382 27.44 7.22 -16.20
CA GLU A 382 28.81 6.79 -16.47
C GLU A 382 29.21 5.56 -15.64
N THR A 383 28.93 5.57 -14.33
CA THR A 383 29.17 4.39 -13.48
C THR A 383 28.38 3.18 -13.97
N LYS A 384 27.10 3.36 -14.33
CA LYS A 384 26.27 2.27 -14.87
C LYS A 384 26.83 1.71 -16.17
N ALA A 385 27.25 2.57 -17.09
CA ALA A 385 27.83 2.17 -18.38
C ALA A 385 29.13 1.39 -18.18
N ASN A 386 30.07 1.94 -17.39
CA ASN A 386 31.35 1.32 -17.11
C ASN A 386 31.19 -0.03 -16.38
N ALA A 387 30.23 -0.12 -15.46
CA ALA A 387 29.92 -1.38 -14.77
C ALA A 387 29.33 -2.41 -15.72
N HIS A 388 28.38 -2.03 -16.57
CA HIS A 388 27.69 -2.94 -17.50
C HIS A 388 28.64 -3.56 -18.54
N GLU A 389 29.67 -2.81 -18.98
CA GLU A 389 30.70 -3.35 -19.88
C GLU A 389 31.62 -4.36 -19.21
N LEU A 390 31.74 -4.34 -17.87
CA LEU A 390 32.63 -5.21 -17.12
C LEU A 390 31.92 -6.44 -16.55
N VAL A 391 30.71 -6.26 -16.03
CA VAL A 391 29.88 -7.30 -15.42
C VAL A 391 28.41 -7.05 -15.82
N PRO A 392 27.64 -8.09 -16.16
CA PRO A 392 26.20 -7.95 -16.36
C PRO A 392 25.60 -7.14 -15.21
N THR A 393 25.00 -6.00 -15.54
CA THR A 393 24.52 -5.03 -14.55
C THR A 393 23.02 -4.79 -14.71
N ILE A 394 22.31 -4.82 -13.60
CA ILE A 394 20.90 -4.42 -13.48
C ILE A 394 20.77 -3.30 -12.44
N THR A 395 19.97 -2.28 -12.74
CA THR A 395 19.68 -1.22 -11.76
C THR A 395 18.62 -1.70 -10.76
N CYS A 396 18.62 -1.16 -9.55
CA CYS A 396 17.55 -1.35 -8.57
C CYS A 396 17.21 -0.03 -7.86
N THR A 397 16.05 0.01 -7.23
CA THR A 397 15.62 1.03 -6.27
C THR A 397 15.52 0.39 -4.88
N SER A 398 15.24 1.20 -3.85
CA SER A 398 15.00 0.65 -2.51
C SER A 398 13.70 -0.17 -2.43
N SER A 399 12.77 0.00 -3.37
CA SER A 399 11.52 -0.77 -3.44
C SER A 399 11.66 -2.14 -4.09
N ASN A 400 12.64 -2.34 -4.98
CA ASN A 400 12.76 -3.58 -5.75
C ASN A 400 14.08 -4.33 -5.58
N VAL A 401 15.02 -3.84 -4.77
CA VAL A 401 16.32 -4.51 -4.58
C VAL A 401 16.19 -5.94 -4.07
N VAL A 402 15.35 -6.17 -3.06
CA VAL A 402 15.13 -7.50 -2.46
C VAL A 402 14.57 -8.50 -3.49
N PRO A 403 13.44 -8.23 -4.17
CA PRO A 403 12.93 -9.15 -5.17
C PRO A 403 13.84 -9.28 -6.40
N THR A 404 14.61 -8.24 -6.75
CA THR A 404 15.65 -8.33 -7.81
C THR A 404 16.71 -9.38 -7.48
N ILE A 405 17.24 -9.33 -6.25
CA ILE A 405 18.30 -10.26 -5.83
C ILE A 405 17.76 -11.68 -5.74
N LEU A 406 16.62 -11.89 -5.07
CA LEU A 406 16.00 -13.22 -4.94
C LEU A 406 15.70 -13.83 -6.31
N GLN A 407 15.03 -13.09 -7.17
CA GLN A 407 14.67 -13.63 -8.49
C GLN A 407 15.89 -13.95 -9.35
N ALA A 408 16.98 -13.15 -9.26
CA ALA A 408 18.23 -13.45 -9.95
C ALA A 408 18.85 -14.77 -9.47
N PHE A 409 18.85 -15.02 -8.15
CA PHE A 409 19.31 -16.30 -7.59
C PHE A 409 18.43 -17.48 -7.99
N ALA A 410 17.12 -17.28 -8.14
CA ALA A 410 16.22 -18.33 -8.58
C ALA A 410 16.40 -18.67 -10.07
N GLN A 411 16.74 -17.68 -10.91
CA GLN A 411 16.89 -17.86 -12.35
C GLN A 411 18.26 -18.40 -12.77
N VAL A 412 19.33 -18.01 -12.08
CA VAL A 412 20.70 -18.33 -12.45
C VAL A 412 21.34 -19.19 -11.36
N PRO A 413 21.52 -20.50 -11.59
CA PRO A 413 22.24 -21.36 -10.67
C PRO A 413 23.65 -20.84 -10.38
N ASP A 414 24.10 -20.98 -9.14
CA ASP A 414 25.45 -20.61 -8.69
C ASP A 414 25.88 -19.14 -8.89
N LEU A 415 24.93 -18.24 -9.19
CA LEU A 415 25.15 -16.80 -9.35
C LEU A 415 25.87 -16.13 -8.15
N ASN A 416 26.82 -15.24 -8.41
CA ASN A 416 27.36 -14.31 -7.42
C ASN A 416 26.75 -12.93 -7.63
N VAL A 417 26.08 -12.39 -6.62
CA VAL A 417 25.46 -11.06 -6.68
C VAL A 417 26.36 -10.05 -6.00
N TRP A 418 26.65 -8.95 -6.67
CA TRP A 418 27.48 -7.85 -6.18
C TRP A 418 26.64 -6.58 -6.14
N TYR A 419 26.29 -6.12 -4.93
CA TYR A 419 25.43 -4.95 -4.72
C TYR A 419 26.25 -3.69 -4.37
N GLY A 420 25.84 -2.52 -4.88
CA GLY A 420 26.43 -1.25 -4.48
C GLY A 420 25.69 -0.02 -5.01
N PRO A 421 26.09 1.20 -4.60
CA PRO A 421 27.23 1.50 -3.74
C PRO A 421 26.88 1.65 -2.25
N ASP A 422 25.62 1.52 -1.85
CA ASP A 422 25.22 1.84 -0.47
C ASP A 422 25.58 0.71 0.52
N THR A 423 26.55 0.97 1.39
CA THR A 423 27.05 0.05 2.41
C THR A 423 25.96 -0.39 3.38
N TYR A 424 25.10 0.52 3.82
CA TYR A 424 24.08 0.20 4.81
C TYR A 424 22.97 -0.62 4.19
N MET A 425 22.49 -0.25 3.01
CA MET A 425 21.49 -1.04 2.29
C MET A 425 22.03 -2.44 1.97
N GLY A 426 23.28 -2.58 1.55
CA GLY A 426 23.92 -3.87 1.31
C GLY A 426 23.99 -4.75 2.57
N ALA A 427 24.45 -4.18 3.69
CA ALA A 427 24.50 -4.87 4.98
C ALA A 427 23.10 -5.25 5.50
N ASN A 428 22.12 -4.35 5.34
CA ASN A 428 20.74 -4.56 5.79
C ASN A 428 20.00 -5.62 4.97
N ILE A 429 20.27 -5.71 3.65
CA ILE A 429 19.76 -6.80 2.80
C ILE A 429 20.36 -8.14 3.26
N MET A 430 21.65 -8.17 3.56
CA MET A 430 22.33 -9.36 4.09
C MET A 430 21.70 -9.81 5.42
N GLU A 431 21.50 -8.89 6.37
CA GLU A 431 20.83 -9.14 7.64
C GLU A 431 19.39 -9.63 7.45
N LEU A 432 18.63 -9.01 6.54
CA LEU A 432 17.27 -9.46 6.20
C LEU A 432 17.26 -10.91 5.72
N PHE A 433 18.18 -11.28 4.82
CA PHE A 433 18.28 -12.65 4.32
C PHE A 433 18.78 -13.63 5.39
N GLN A 434 19.65 -13.20 6.31
CA GLN A 434 20.01 -14.00 7.47
C GLN A 434 18.79 -14.29 8.35
N GLN A 435 17.93 -13.30 8.59
CA GLN A 435 16.68 -13.50 9.33
C GLN A 435 15.70 -14.42 8.59
N MET A 436 15.67 -14.38 7.25
CA MET A 436 14.87 -15.33 6.46
C MET A 436 15.30 -16.79 6.68
N THR A 437 16.55 -17.08 7.08
CA THR A 437 16.97 -18.48 7.35
C THR A 437 16.31 -19.11 8.59
N VAL A 438 15.74 -18.28 9.47
CA VAL A 438 15.01 -18.70 10.68
C VAL A 438 13.49 -18.61 10.52
N MET A 439 12.99 -18.05 9.42
CA MET A 439 11.56 -18.06 9.05
C MET A 439 11.11 -19.46 8.62
N THR A 440 9.80 -19.68 8.57
CA THR A 440 9.21 -20.89 7.96
C THR A 440 9.29 -20.82 6.44
N ASP A 441 9.25 -21.98 5.76
CA ASP A 441 9.30 -22.00 4.29
C ASP A 441 8.08 -21.30 3.66
N ASP A 442 6.92 -21.38 4.30
CA ASP A 442 5.69 -20.69 3.86
C ASP A 442 5.87 -19.16 3.92
N GLU A 443 6.42 -18.62 5.01
CA GLU A 443 6.68 -17.18 5.13
C GLU A 443 7.75 -16.68 4.14
N ILE A 444 8.70 -17.54 3.75
CA ILE A 444 9.69 -17.21 2.71
C ILE A 444 9.02 -17.25 1.33
N ALA A 445 8.14 -18.22 1.08
CA ALA A 445 7.40 -18.34 -0.17
C ALA A 445 6.46 -17.14 -0.40
N GLU A 446 5.91 -16.54 0.67
CA GLU A 446 5.16 -15.28 0.60
C GLU A 446 6.04 -14.11 0.10
N ILE A 447 7.34 -14.10 0.40
CA ILE A 447 8.30 -13.10 -0.09
C ILE A 447 8.74 -13.43 -1.52
N HIS A 448 9.10 -14.68 -1.78
CA HIS A 448 9.45 -15.16 -3.12
C HIS A 448 9.22 -16.68 -3.25
N PRO A 449 8.35 -17.14 -4.18
CA PRO A 449 7.85 -18.52 -4.19
C PRO A 449 8.90 -19.59 -4.55
N GLU A 450 9.97 -19.21 -5.26
CA GLU A 450 11.07 -20.13 -5.61
C GLU A 450 12.13 -20.26 -4.49
N HIS A 451 11.92 -19.60 -3.35
CA HIS A 451 12.82 -19.64 -2.21
C HIS A 451 12.22 -20.33 -0.99
N ASN A 452 13.11 -21.01 -0.27
CA ASN A 452 12.90 -21.63 1.02
C ASN A 452 14.16 -21.43 1.88
N ARG A 453 14.15 -21.88 3.13
CA ARG A 453 15.26 -21.66 4.08
C ARG A 453 16.61 -22.13 3.54
N ASP A 454 16.65 -23.26 2.83
CA ASP A 454 17.89 -23.84 2.31
C ASP A 454 18.44 -23.05 1.13
N THR A 455 17.57 -22.60 0.22
CA THR A 455 17.99 -21.73 -0.88
C THR A 455 18.52 -20.39 -0.38
N ILE A 456 17.91 -19.81 0.68
CA ILE A 456 18.39 -18.58 1.30
C ILE A 456 19.75 -18.80 1.99
N ARG A 457 19.95 -19.92 2.70
CA ARG A 457 21.28 -20.26 3.26
C ARG A 457 22.33 -20.41 2.17
N SER A 458 21.96 -20.99 1.03
CA SER A 458 22.86 -21.21 -0.09
C SER A 458 23.25 -19.92 -0.85
N LEU A 459 22.41 -18.87 -0.82
CA LEU A 459 22.71 -17.61 -1.49
C LEU A 459 23.55 -16.65 -0.64
N LEU A 460 23.47 -16.72 0.71
CA LEU A 460 24.17 -15.78 1.61
C LEU A 460 25.69 -15.68 1.35
N PRO A 461 26.44 -16.77 1.15
CA PRO A 461 27.88 -16.68 0.86
C PRO A 461 28.23 -16.04 -0.49
N ARG A 462 27.25 -15.96 -1.40
CA ARG A 462 27.38 -15.45 -2.78
C ARG A 462 26.78 -14.04 -2.95
N LEU A 463 26.28 -13.45 -1.87
CA LEU A 463 25.84 -12.06 -1.84
C LEU A 463 26.99 -11.19 -1.31
N HIS A 464 27.56 -10.38 -2.20
CA HIS A 464 28.60 -9.42 -1.88
C HIS A 464 28.02 -8.01 -1.96
N TYR A 465 28.51 -7.10 -1.13
CA TYR A 465 28.12 -5.69 -1.20
C TYR A 465 29.33 -4.77 -1.00
N TYR A 466 29.27 -3.59 -1.61
CA TYR A 466 30.30 -2.56 -1.46
C TYR A 466 30.28 -1.94 -0.07
N GLN A 467 31.45 -1.68 0.52
CA GLN A 467 31.57 -1.28 1.93
C GLN A 467 32.00 0.18 2.16
N ASP A 468 32.17 0.97 1.10
CA ASP A 468 32.70 2.34 1.19
C ASP A 468 31.80 3.37 0.48
N GLY A 469 30.48 3.19 0.57
CA GLY A 469 29.51 4.18 0.09
C GLY A 469 28.39 4.39 1.09
N THR A 470 28.17 5.64 1.53
CA THR A 470 27.11 5.95 2.49
C THR A 470 26.31 7.16 2.05
N CYS A 471 25.00 7.09 2.26
CA CYS A 471 24.13 8.24 2.11
C CYS A 471 24.26 9.13 3.35
N ILE A 472 24.76 10.36 3.18
CA ILE A 472 24.96 11.32 4.28
C ILE A 472 23.68 11.63 5.07
N VAL A 473 22.52 11.54 4.42
CA VAL A 473 21.21 11.80 5.06
C VAL A 473 20.84 10.65 5.99
N HIS A 474 20.91 9.42 5.48
CA HIS A 474 20.54 8.25 6.26
C HIS A 474 21.58 7.93 7.34
N HIS A 475 22.84 8.32 7.17
CA HIS A 475 23.88 8.17 8.19
C HIS A 475 23.53 8.85 9.53
N LEU A 476 22.67 9.90 9.52
CA LEU A 476 22.25 10.61 10.72
C LEU A 476 21.39 9.77 11.68
N PHE A 477 20.79 8.66 11.23
CA PHE A 477 20.00 7.75 12.08
C PHE A 477 20.87 6.75 12.83
N GLY A 478 22.04 7.21 13.30
CA GLY A 478 23.00 6.40 14.06
C GLY A 478 22.65 6.28 15.54
N HIS A 479 23.67 5.96 16.33
CA HIS A 479 23.56 5.45 17.69
C HIS A 479 22.77 6.37 18.63
N GLU A 480 23.10 7.66 18.62
CA GLU A 480 22.46 8.66 19.49
C GLU A 480 20.95 8.77 19.23
N VAL A 481 20.55 8.73 17.95
CA VAL A 481 19.14 8.76 17.56
C VAL A 481 18.43 7.49 18.01
N VAL A 482 19.03 6.33 17.79
CA VAL A 482 18.46 5.03 18.17
C VAL A 482 18.28 4.90 19.68
N GLU A 483 19.24 5.32 20.49
CA GLU A 483 19.11 5.28 21.95
C GLU A 483 17.98 6.20 22.42
N LYS A 484 17.88 7.41 21.88
CA LYS A 484 16.77 8.32 22.18
C LYS A 484 15.41 7.76 21.78
N ILE A 485 15.30 7.05 20.65
CA ILE A 485 14.08 6.33 20.25
C ILE A 485 13.75 5.23 21.27
N LYS A 486 14.72 4.40 21.69
CA LYS A 486 14.50 3.34 22.70
C LYS A 486 14.08 3.90 24.07
N GLU A 487 14.51 5.10 24.40
CA GLU A 487 14.17 5.75 25.66
C GLU A 487 12.77 6.38 25.63
N MET A 488 12.45 7.14 24.58
CA MET A 488 11.27 8.00 24.56
C MET A 488 10.12 7.48 23.68
N TYR A 489 10.41 6.66 22.67
CA TYR A 489 9.51 6.28 21.58
C TYR A 489 9.42 4.76 21.35
N CYS A 490 9.78 3.93 22.34
CA CYS A 490 9.83 2.47 22.20
C CYS A 490 8.45 1.79 21.97
N ASP A 491 7.37 2.50 22.30
CA ASP A 491 5.96 2.16 22.11
C ASP A 491 5.33 2.85 20.88
N ALA A 492 6.11 3.62 20.11
CA ALA A 492 5.68 4.21 18.85
C ALA A 492 5.80 3.20 17.70
N PHE A 493 5.13 3.50 16.60
CA PHE A 493 5.33 2.79 15.34
C PHE A 493 6.68 3.21 14.75
N LEU A 494 7.59 2.26 14.53
CA LEU A 494 8.94 2.55 14.03
C LEU A 494 9.06 2.20 12.55
N THR A 495 9.49 3.16 11.74
CA THR A 495 9.72 2.95 10.32
C THR A 495 11.20 3.12 10.02
N ALA A 496 11.75 2.37 9.06
CA ALA A 496 13.13 2.53 8.63
C ALA A 496 13.31 2.26 7.13
N HIS A 497 14.10 3.11 6.48
CA HIS A 497 14.52 2.90 5.10
C HIS A 497 15.69 1.92 5.02
N PHE A 498 15.87 1.20 3.90
CA PHE A 498 17.01 0.28 3.77
C PHE A 498 18.40 0.93 3.91
N GLU A 499 18.51 2.23 3.63
CA GLU A 499 19.76 3.01 3.69
C GLU A 499 20.18 3.41 5.12
N VAL A 500 19.37 3.17 6.16
CA VAL A 500 19.73 3.57 7.53
C VAL A 500 20.82 2.68 8.13
N PRO A 501 21.61 3.17 9.10
CA PRO A 501 22.53 2.35 9.88
C PRO A 501 21.85 1.11 10.47
N GLY A 502 22.62 0.02 10.57
CA GLY A 502 22.11 -1.29 10.99
C GLY A 502 21.43 -1.31 12.36
N GLU A 503 21.79 -0.38 13.25
CA GLU A 503 21.13 -0.21 14.56
C GLU A 503 19.70 0.32 14.46
N MET A 504 19.42 1.28 13.57
CA MET A 504 18.06 1.77 13.33
C MET A 504 17.25 0.74 12.54
N PHE A 505 17.87 0.07 11.57
CA PHE A 505 17.28 -1.06 10.85
C PHE A 505 16.85 -2.17 11.84
N SER A 506 17.74 -2.58 12.74
CA SER A 506 17.47 -3.62 13.73
C SER A 506 16.34 -3.23 14.68
N LEU A 507 16.31 -1.97 15.13
CA LEU A 507 15.26 -1.45 15.99
C LEU A 507 13.88 -1.50 15.30
N ALA A 508 13.80 -1.09 14.02
CA ALA A 508 12.57 -1.15 13.26
C ALA A 508 12.16 -2.59 12.91
N MET A 509 13.10 -3.50 12.65
CA MET A 509 12.82 -4.93 12.46
C MET A 509 12.29 -5.58 13.74
N GLU A 510 12.81 -5.23 14.91
CA GLU A 510 12.25 -5.65 16.20
C GLU A 510 10.82 -5.15 16.36
N ALA A 511 10.58 -3.86 16.07
CA ALA A 511 9.23 -3.31 16.11
C ALA A 511 8.28 -4.01 15.11
N LYS A 512 8.76 -4.34 13.90
CA LYS A 512 8.01 -5.10 12.88
C LYS A 512 7.56 -6.46 13.39
N ARG A 513 8.44 -7.21 14.08
CA ARG A 513 8.07 -8.50 14.70
C ARG A 513 6.94 -8.38 15.73
N ARG A 514 6.79 -7.21 16.37
CA ARG A 514 5.71 -6.91 17.33
C ARG A 514 4.46 -6.31 16.65
N GLY A 515 4.43 -6.21 15.32
CA GLY A 515 3.37 -5.51 14.57
C GLY A 515 3.42 -3.98 14.66
N MET A 516 4.52 -3.42 15.19
CA MET A 516 4.73 -2.00 15.51
C MET A 516 5.77 -1.35 14.60
N GLY A 517 6.13 -1.95 13.47
CA GLY A 517 7.12 -1.33 12.59
C GLY A 517 7.14 -1.87 11.18
N VAL A 518 7.88 -1.17 10.32
CA VAL A 518 8.09 -1.50 8.92
C VAL A 518 9.51 -1.16 8.53
N VAL A 519 10.09 -1.99 7.67
CA VAL A 519 11.36 -1.72 7.02
C VAL A 519 11.19 -1.93 5.52
N GLY A 520 11.63 -0.96 4.73
CA GLY A 520 11.46 -1.00 3.28
C GLY A 520 11.75 0.32 2.59
N SER A 521 11.17 0.50 1.42
CA SER A 521 11.18 1.77 0.68
C SER A 521 10.27 2.83 1.29
N THR A 522 10.43 4.06 0.82
CA THR A 522 9.50 5.20 1.00
C THR A 522 8.02 4.77 0.84
N GLN A 523 7.71 3.97 -0.19
CA GLN A 523 6.34 3.50 -0.44
C GLN A 523 5.86 2.54 0.65
N ASN A 524 6.70 1.59 1.08
CA ASN A 524 6.34 0.65 2.15
C ASN A 524 6.06 1.39 3.48
N ILE A 525 6.81 2.47 3.75
CA ILE A 525 6.60 3.34 4.92
C ILE A 525 5.24 4.05 4.82
N LEU A 526 4.92 4.64 3.67
CA LEU A 526 3.64 5.33 3.42
C LEU A 526 2.43 4.39 3.53
N ASP A 527 2.53 3.19 2.97
CA ASP A 527 1.46 2.20 2.99
C ASP A 527 1.23 1.68 4.41
N PHE A 528 2.31 1.44 5.16
CA PHE A 528 2.21 1.06 6.56
C PHE A 528 1.52 2.13 7.42
N ILE A 529 1.89 3.41 7.28
CA ILE A 529 1.23 4.52 7.97
C ILE A 529 -0.25 4.57 7.58
N SER A 530 -0.55 4.51 6.28
CA SER A 530 -1.93 4.55 5.77
C SER A 530 -2.79 3.42 6.31
N HIS A 531 -2.26 2.20 6.31
CA HIS A 531 -2.95 1.01 6.80
C HIS A 531 -3.24 1.10 8.29
N ARG A 532 -2.27 1.52 9.11
CA ARG A 532 -2.48 1.71 10.56
C ARG A 532 -3.47 2.82 10.88
N VAL A 533 -3.49 3.92 10.11
CA VAL A 533 -4.50 4.97 10.24
C VAL A 533 -5.89 4.46 9.86
N GLN A 534 -6.00 3.71 8.77
CA GLN A 534 -7.26 3.11 8.32
C GLN A 534 -7.83 2.13 9.37
N GLU A 535 -6.99 1.25 9.92
CA GLU A 535 -7.41 0.35 11.00
C GLU A 535 -7.91 1.10 12.23
N ALA A 536 -7.28 2.22 12.61
CA ALA A 536 -7.73 3.03 13.74
C ALA A 536 -9.09 3.69 13.46
N LEU A 537 -9.32 4.17 12.22
CA LEU A 537 -10.60 4.72 11.80
C LEU A 537 -11.72 3.67 11.83
N GLU A 538 -11.44 2.45 11.38
CA GLU A 538 -12.40 1.33 11.37
C GLU A 538 -12.81 0.87 12.77
N ARG A 539 -11.89 0.92 13.75
CA ARG A 539 -12.18 0.60 15.16
C ARG A 539 -13.11 1.60 15.83
N ASN A 540 -13.28 2.79 15.24
CA ASN A 540 -14.19 3.83 15.71
C ASN A 540 -13.98 4.21 17.20
N VAL A 541 -12.73 4.46 17.59
CA VAL A 541 -12.31 4.86 18.95
C VAL A 541 -11.28 6.01 18.90
N ASN A 542 -11.20 6.80 19.98
CA ASN A 542 -10.17 7.85 20.10
C ASN A 542 -8.79 7.19 20.17
N GLU A 543 -7.89 7.57 19.27
CA GLU A 543 -6.51 7.05 19.25
C GLU A 543 -5.52 8.14 18.87
N HIS A 544 -4.31 8.04 19.43
CA HIS A 544 -3.17 8.87 19.08
C HIS A 544 -2.07 7.95 18.54
N LEU A 545 -1.91 7.93 17.22
CA LEU A 545 -0.93 7.08 16.55
C LEU A 545 0.38 7.86 16.38
N GLN A 546 1.47 7.37 16.96
CA GLN A 546 2.77 8.02 16.87
C GLN A 546 3.70 7.19 15.98
N PHE A 547 4.27 7.81 14.95
CA PHE A 547 5.17 7.19 13.97
C PHE A 547 6.54 7.87 14.00
N VAL A 548 7.61 7.11 14.21
CA VAL A 548 8.99 7.60 14.11
C VAL A 548 9.51 7.30 12.71
N LEU A 549 9.90 8.35 11.98
CA LEU A 549 10.38 8.24 10.60
C LEU A 549 11.89 7.97 10.53
N GLY A 550 12.29 6.73 10.28
CA GLY A 550 13.69 6.38 9.96
C GLY A 550 14.04 6.60 8.48
N THR A 551 13.78 7.79 7.96
CA THR A 551 14.05 8.15 6.56
C THR A 551 14.10 9.68 6.37
N GLU A 552 14.43 10.15 5.17
CA GLU A 552 14.51 11.56 4.85
C GLU A 552 13.18 12.32 5.06
N SER A 553 13.30 13.55 5.52
CA SER A 553 12.17 14.44 5.80
C SER A 553 11.33 14.87 4.59
N GLY A 554 11.83 14.74 3.35
CA GLY A 554 11.08 15.08 2.13
C GLY A 554 9.75 14.32 1.97
N MET A 555 9.55 13.24 2.73
CA MET A 555 8.29 12.49 2.77
C MET A 555 7.15 13.19 3.52
N VAL A 556 7.42 14.26 4.29
CA VAL A 556 6.43 14.94 5.14
C VAL A 556 5.17 15.31 4.37
N THR A 557 5.31 15.98 3.22
CA THR A 557 4.17 16.45 2.42
C THR A 557 3.31 15.27 1.94
N ALA A 558 3.94 14.18 1.49
CA ALA A 558 3.23 12.99 1.01
C ALA A 558 2.48 12.28 2.15
N ILE A 559 3.14 12.13 3.31
CA ILE A 559 2.54 11.53 4.51
C ILE A 559 1.33 12.36 4.96
N VAL A 560 1.53 13.67 5.16
CA VAL A 560 0.46 14.57 5.60
C VAL A 560 -0.70 14.56 4.61
N ALA A 561 -0.44 14.70 3.30
CA ALA A 561 -1.51 14.72 2.30
C ALA A 561 -2.33 13.42 2.29
N ARG A 562 -1.67 12.26 2.45
CA ARG A 562 -2.34 10.95 2.50
C ARG A 562 -3.15 10.80 3.80
N VAL A 563 -2.55 11.12 4.95
CA VAL A 563 -3.21 11.03 6.26
C VAL A 563 -4.41 11.98 6.34
N SER A 564 -4.25 13.24 5.95
CA SER A 564 -5.34 14.23 5.94
C SER A 564 -6.51 13.78 5.05
N ARG A 565 -6.24 13.12 3.92
CA ARG A 565 -7.28 12.56 3.05
C ARG A 565 -8.04 11.42 3.72
N LEU A 566 -7.34 10.51 4.40
CA LEU A 566 -7.95 9.42 5.14
C LEU A 566 -8.85 9.97 6.25
N LEU A 567 -8.34 10.91 7.06
CA LEU A 567 -9.11 11.56 8.12
C LEU A 567 -10.31 12.36 7.57
N GLY A 568 -10.16 13.03 6.42
CA GLY A 568 -11.21 13.84 5.80
C GLY A 568 -12.27 13.07 5.00
N SER A 569 -12.00 11.82 4.62
CA SER A 569 -12.95 10.97 3.87
C SER A 569 -14.19 10.56 4.68
N VAL A 570 -14.14 10.75 6.01
CA VAL A 570 -15.16 10.34 6.96
C VAL A 570 -16.09 11.52 7.27
N LYS A 571 -17.39 11.41 6.94
CA LYS A 571 -18.37 12.51 7.18
C LYS A 571 -18.38 12.95 8.65
N PRO A 572 -18.37 14.28 8.93
CA PRO A 572 -18.47 14.81 10.29
C PRO A 572 -19.91 14.64 10.80
N SER A 573 -20.13 13.63 11.64
CA SER A 573 -21.32 13.53 12.49
C SER A 573 -20.92 13.84 13.93
N SER A 574 -21.71 14.67 14.61
CA SER A 574 -21.50 15.03 16.02
C SER A 574 -21.39 13.79 16.91
N GLY A 575 -20.21 13.52 17.46
CA GLY A 575 -19.95 12.40 18.37
C GLY A 575 -19.02 11.30 17.86
N ARG A 576 -18.27 11.51 16.76
CA ARG A 576 -17.28 10.54 16.26
C ARG A 576 -15.89 10.68 16.92
N PRO A 577 -15.08 9.60 16.91
CA PRO A 577 -13.83 9.52 17.65
C PRO A 577 -12.72 10.37 17.05
N LYS A 578 -11.87 10.90 17.92
CA LYS A 578 -10.72 11.73 17.59
C LYS A 578 -9.50 10.84 17.36
N VAL A 579 -9.14 10.65 16.08
CA VAL A 579 -7.87 10.00 15.69
C VAL A 579 -6.85 11.08 15.35
N ASN A 580 -5.75 11.12 16.10
CA ASN A 580 -4.62 12.01 15.86
C ASN A 580 -3.44 11.18 15.36
N VAL A 581 -2.71 11.69 14.38
CA VAL A 581 -1.54 11.03 13.81
C VAL A 581 -0.32 11.91 14.00
N GLU A 582 0.59 11.51 14.86
CA GLU A 582 1.84 12.21 15.14
C GLU A 582 3.00 11.60 14.35
N ILE A 583 3.61 12.40 13.49
CA ILE A 583 4.79 12.06 12.71
C ILE A 583 6.00 12.68 13.39
N VAL A 584 6.86 11.83 13.95
CA VAL A 584 8.07 12.20 14.69
C VAL A 584 9.26 12.17 13.75
N PHE A 585 10.05 13.25 13.76
CA PHE A 585 11.28 13.39 12.99
C PHE A 585 12.47 13.12 13.92
N PRO A 586 13.11 11.95 13.84
CA PRO A 586 14.20 11.59 14.74
C PRO A 586 15.49 12.28 14.28
N VAL A 587 15.50 13.59 14.45
CA VAL A 587 16.61 14.50 14.17
C VAL A 587 17.17 15.00 15.49
N SER A 588 18.46 14.82 15.72
CA SER A 588 19.12 15.37 16.90
C SER A 588 19.61 16.79 16.59
N SER A 589 19.46 17.72 17.53
CA SER A 589 20.19 18.99 17.53
C SER A 589 21.71 18.77 17.53
N ASP A 590 22.15 17.63 18.08
CA ASP A 590 23.55 17.35 18.40
C ASP A 590 24.27 16.60 17.27
N SER A 591 23.53 15.99 16.33
CA SER A 591 24.09 15.21 15.20
C SER A 591 24.59 16.07 14.03
N ILE A 592 24.91 17.34 14.28
CA ILE A 592 25.57 18.20 13.30
C ILE A 592 27.00 17.70 13.15
N THR A 593 27.38 17.23 11.95
CA THR A 593 28.76 16.93 11.61
C THR A 593 29.61 18.20 11.75
N THR A 594 30.24 18.38 12.91
CA THR A 594 31.41 19.25 13.01
C THR A 594 32.55 18.61 12.21
N PRO A 595 33.36 19.37 11.46
CA PRO A 595 34.52 18.81 10.76
C PRO A 595 35.51 18.32 11.81
N SER A 596 35.43 17.04 12.18
CA SER A 596 36.46 16.39 12.98
C SER A 596 37.69 16.19 12.10
N THR A 597 38.75 16.91 12.42
CA THR A 597 40.11 16.64 11.97
C THR A 597 40.58 15.31 12.55
N SER A 598 40.05 14.19 12.05
CA SER A 598 40.58 12.85 12.29
C SER A 598 41.65 12.54 11.25
N SER A 599 42.79 12.06 11.72
CA SER A 599 44.06 11.85 11.00
C SER A 599 44.08 10.73 9.95
N HIS A 600 42.95 10.48 9.25
CA HIS A 600 42.87 9.59 8.10
C HIS A 600 42.09 10.25 6.95
N GLY A 601 42.81 11.05 6.15
CA GLY A 601 42.72 11.04 4.69
C GLY A 601 41.47 11.52 3.93
N LEU A 602 40.35 11.87 4.56
CA LEU A 602 39.18 12.40 3.84
C LEU A 602 39.02 13.91 4.06
N SER A 603 39.62 14.69 3.16
CA SER A 603 39.31 16.11 3.01
C SER A 603 37.98 16.25 2.25
N LEU A 604 36.86 16.21 2.96
CA LEU A 604 35.56 16.59 2.40
C LEU A 604 35.64 18.07 1.97
N GLY A 605 35.68 18.28 0.65
CA GLY A 605 35.57 19.61 0.05
C GLY A 605 34.24 20.26 0.44
N VAL A 606 34.29 21.59 0.61
CA VAL A 606 33.15 22.43 1.01
C VAL A 606 31.90 22.07 0.19
N ILE A 607 30.85 21.61 0.87
CA ILE A 607 29.52 21.36 0.27
C ILE A 607 28.84 22.73 0.05
N PRO A 608 28.45 23.11 -1.18
CA PRO A 608 27.77 24.38 -1.44
C PRO A 608 26.31 24.36 -0.94
N GLY A 609 25.89 25.43 -0.26
CA GLY A 609 24.49 25.91 -0.30
C GLY A 609 23.68 25.92 1.01
N VAL A 610 23.65 27.09 1.68
CA VAL A 610 22.39 27.69 2.18
C VAL A 610 22.48 29.21 2.00
N ALA A 611 21.94 29.72 0.89
CA ALA A 611 21.97 31.15 0.57
C ALA A 611 20.80 31.94 1.21
N SER A 612 20.01 31.33 2.10
CA SER A 612 18.84 31.93 2.75
C SER A 612 19.04 32.30 4.22
N GLY A 613 20.27 32.27 4.74
CA GLY A 613 20.56 32.73 6.11
C GLY A 613 20.07 31.81 7.22
N GLU A 614 19.40 30.70 6.89
CA GLU A 614 19.22 29.55 7.77
C GLU A 614 20.38 28.58 7.54
N GLY A 615 21.58 28.96 7.99
CA GLY A 615 22.65 27.98 8.16
C GLY A 615 22.17 26.84 9.08
N CYS A 616 22.91 25.74 9.13
CA CYS A 616 22.84 24.79 10.24
C CYS A 616 22.99 25.58 11.56
N SER A 617 21.86 26.06 12.09
CA SER A 617 21.82 26.74 13.37
C SER A 617 21.83 25.66 14.44
N ILE A 618 22.27 26.07 15.62
CA ILE A 618 22.24 25.35 16.90
C ILE A 618 20.88 24.72 17.30
N ASN A 619 19.84 24.80 16.45
CA ASN A 619 18.46 24.39 16.74
C ASN A 619 17.89 23.32 15.77
N GLY A 620 18.71 22.44 15.20
CA GLY A 620 18.23 21.18 14.60
C GLY A 620 18.90 20.78 13.29
N GLY A 621 19.81 19.80 13.35
CA GLY A 621 20.35 19.11 12.18
C GLY A 621 19.28 18.24 11.54
N CYS A 622 18.68 18.68 10.43
CA CYS A 622 17.68 17.88 9.74
C CYS A 622 18.32 16.82 8.84
N ALA A 623 17.75 15.61 8.82
CA ALA A 623 17.93 14.65 7.74
C ALA A 623 17.25 15.17 6.46
N SER A 624 17.90 16.14 5.80
CA SER A 624 17.59 16.60 4.44
C SER A 624 18.88 16.58 3.64
N CYS A 625 18.81 16.15 2.38
CA CYS A 625 19.95 16.15 1.49
C CYS A 625 20.38 17.59 1.14
N PRO A 626 21.64 18.01 1.45
CA PRO A 626 22.11 19.36 1.12
C PRO A 626 22.12 19.61 -0.40
N TYR A 627 22.39 18.59 -1.20
CA TYR A 627 22.32 18.70 -2.67
C TYR A 627 20.88 18.92 -3.16
N MET A 628 19.89 18.26 -2.56
CA MET A 628 18.49 18.47 -2.94
C MET A 628 18.03 19.89 -2.62
N LYS A 629 18.53 20.50 -1.53
CA LYS A 629 18.25 21.90 -1.17
C LYS A 629 18.82 22.93 -2.15
N MET A 630 19.73 22.56 -3.06
CA MET A 630 20.18 23.45 -4.13
C MET A 630 19.04 23.77 -5.12
N ASN A 631 18.01 22.92 -5.18
CA ASN A 631 16.81 23.13 -5.97
C ASN A 631 15.78 23.91 -5.13
N SER A 632 15.89 25.24 -5.18
CA SER A 632 14.95 26.13 -4.49
C SER A 632 13.87 26.66 -5.43
N LEU A 633 12.77 27.18 -4.87
CA LEU A 633 11.71 27.82 -5.65
C LEU A 633 12.25 29.04 -6.40
N SER A 634 13.17 29.79 -5.79
CA SER A 634 13.81 30.94 -6.43
C SER A 634 14.71 30.53 -7.58
N SER A 635 15.44 29.41 -7.47
CA SER A 635 16.20 28.83 -8.58
C SER A 635 15.28 28.41 -9.74
N LEU A 636 14.16 27.75 -9.43
CA LEU A 636 13.17 27.34 -10.43
C LEU A 636 12.60 28.55 -11.18
N LEU A 637 12.08 29.54 -10.44
CA LEU A 637 11.56 30.76 -11.03
C LEU A 637 12.63 31.49 -11.86
N LYS A 638 13.87 31.58 -11.37
CA LYS A 638 14.99 32.17 -12.11
C LYS A 638 15.20 31.47 -13.46
N VAL A 639 15.26 30.14 -13.48
CA VAL A 639 15.43 29.37 -14.74
C VAL A 639 14.23 29.61 -15.66
N CYS A 640 13.00 29.48 -15.15
CA CYS A 640 11.78 29.69 -15.93
C CYS A 640 11.69 31.11 -16.53
N TYR A 641 12.07 32.15 -15.78
CA TYR A 641 12.04 33.53 -16.26
C TYR A 641 13.06 33.82 -17.38
N HIS A 642 14.16 33.08 -17.46
CA HIS A 642 15.21 33.30 -18.45
C HIS A 642 15.10 32.41 -19.70
N LEU A 643 14.10 31.53 -19.78
CA LEU A 643 13.77 30.75 -20.99
C LEU A 643 12.74 31.50 -21.86
N PRO A 644 12.75 31.41 -23.20
CA PRO A 644 13.83 30.92 -24.06
C PRO A 644 15.10 31.78 -23.93
N GLU A 645 16.26 31.18 -24.12
CA GLU A 645 17.55 31.83 -23.86
C GLU A 645 17.86 32.97 -24.86
N GLU A 646 18.11 34.20 -24.38
CA GLU A 646 18.55 35.34 -25.22
C GLU A 646 20.07 35.68 -25.10
N LYS A 647 20.75 35.26 -24.01
CA LYS A 647 22.10 35.77 -23.65
C LYS A 647 23.11 34.72 -23.13
N HIS A 648 22.95 33.43 -23.44
CA HIS A 648 23.87 32.35 -23.01
C HIS A 648 24.06 32.20 -21.48
N SER A 649 23.16 32.77 -20.66
CA SER A 649 23.29 32.78 -19.20
C SER A 649 22.85 31.47 -18.54
N LEU A 650 22.15 30.58 -19.26
CA LEU A 650 21.63 29.31 -18.76
C LEU A 650 22.40 28.08 -19.27
N LEU A 651 23.43 28.26 -20.12
CA LEU A 651 24.26 27.15 -20.63
C LEU A 651 24.79 26.22 -19.52
N ALA A 652 25.20 26.76 -18.37
CA ALA A 652 25.69 25.96 -17.23
C ALA A 652 24.58 25.20 -16.47
N TYR A 653 23.31 25.57 -16.70
CA TYR A 653 22.12 24.92 -16.14
C TYR A 653 21.57 23.85 -17.08
N GLU A 654 21.97 23.81 -18.36
CA GLU A 654 21.51 22.79 -19.29
C GLU A 654 22.10 21.44 -18.90
N ALA A 655 21.26 20.40 -18.85
CA ALA A 655 21.72 19.04 -18.63
C ALA A 655 22.60 18.61 -19.80
N GLY A 656 23.82 18.18 -19.49
CA GLY A 656 24.82 17.83 -20.51
C GLY A 656 24.31 16.71 -21.44
N ARG A 657 24.59 16.85 -22.74
CA ARG A 657 24.44 15.75 -23.71
C ARG A 657 25.69 14.89 -23.64
N PHE A 658 25.54 13.59 -23.37
CA PHE A 658 26.66 12.66 -23.25
C PHE A 658 27.24 12.29 -24.62
N ASN A 659 28.11 13.15 -25.14
CA ASN A 659 29.00 12.80 -26.25
C ASN A 659 30.23 12.01 -25.77
N ILE A 660 30.30 11.68 -24.48
CA ILE A 660 31.40 10.96 -23.84
C ILE A 660 31.24 9.47 -24.15
N GLN A 661 32.34 8.84 -24.55
CA GLN A 661 32.39 7.42 -24.89
C GLN A 661 32.96 6.58 -23.75
N THR A 662 32.50 5.35 -23.63
CA THR A 662 33.08 4.31 -22.78
C THR A 662 34.48 3.90 -23.27
N ARG A 663 35.18 3.09 -22.48
CA ARG A 663 36.51 2.55 -22.86
C ARG A 663 36.47 1.76 -24.18
N HIS A 664 35.30 1.25 -24.56
CA HIS A 664 35.07 0.50 -25.79
C HIS A 664 34.50 1.36 -26.94
N GLY A 665 34.44 2.69 -26.78
CA GLY A 665 34.04 3.63 -27.82
C GLY A 665 32.53 3.79 -28.03
N LYS A 666 31.69 3.20 -27.17
CA LYS A 666 30.21 3.39 -27.20
C LYS A 666 29.81 4.63 -26.43
N LEU A 667 28.69 5.27 -26.75
CA LEU A 667 28.22 6.42 -25.97
C LEU A 667 27.75 5.98 -24.57
N ILE A 668 28.12 6.75 -23.55
CA ILE A 668 27.70 6.47 -22.16
C ILE A 668 26.18 6.46 -22.03
N ALA A 669 25.47 7.34 -22.75
CA ALA A 669 24.01 7.38 -22.72
C ALA A 669 23.38 6.07 -23.23
N ASP A 670 23.96 5.45 -24.26
CA ASP A 670 23.42 4.22 -24.83
C ASP A 670 23.60 3.05 -23.86
N VAL A 671 24.83 2.85 -23.37
CA VAL A 671 25.17 1.71 -22.51
C VAL A 671 24.66 1.90 -21.08
N GLY A 672 24.73 3.11 -20.53
CA GLY A 672 24.33 3.41 -19.16
C GLY A 672 22.82 3.29 -18.93
N CYS A 673 22.00 3.39 -19.98
CA CYS A 673 20.56 3.17 -19.93
C CYS A 673 20.19 1.68 -19.94
N GLU A 674 21.02 0.78 -20.48
CA GLU A 674 20.69 -0.66 -20.56
C GLU A 674 20.38 -1.28 -19.17
N PRO A 675 21.19 -1.07 -18.11
CA PRO A 675 20.84 -1.54 -16.77
C PRO A 675 19.51 -1.00 -16.21
N ILE A 676 19.12 0.20 -16.61
CA ILE A 676 17.86 0.83 -16.18
C ILE A 676 16.69 0.17 -16.92
N LEU A 677 16.86 -0.13 -18.21
CA LEU A 677 15.87 -0.86 -19.00
C LEU A 677 15.70 -2.30 -18.50
N HIS A 678 16.80 -2.98 -18.13
CA HIS A 678 16.73 -4.31 -17.49
C HIS A 678 15.86 -4.29 -16.24
N MET A 679 16.05 -3.30 -15.37
CA MET A 679 15.23 -3.11 -14.18
C MET A 679 13.76 -2.84 -14.53
N ARG A 680 13.47 -2.02 -15.55
CA ARG A 680 12.09 -1.72 -15.98
C ARG A 680 11.37 -2.96 -16.47
N HIS A 681 11.98 -3.70 -17.40
CA HIS A 681 11.41 -4.97 -17.87
C HIS A 681 11.22 -5.97 -16.73
N PHE A 682 12.15 -5.97 -15.77
CA PHE A 682 12.07 -6.79 -14.58
C PHE A 682 10.95 -6.34 -13.63
N GLN A 683 10.74 -5.03 -13.44
CA GLN A 683 9.66 -4.48 -12.62
C GLN A 683 8.30 -4.76 -13.24
N ASP A 684 8.13 -4.57 -14.56
CA ASP A 684 6.92 -4.95 -15.27
C ASP A 684 6.61 -6.44 -15.06
N PHE A 685 7.67 -7.26 -15.09
CA PHE A 685 7.60 -8.68 -14.83
C PHE A 685 7.25 -9.00 -13.34
N LEU A 686 7.81 -8.27 -12.37
CA LEU A 686 7.50 -8.44 -10.95
C LEU A 686 6.11 -7.93 -10.60
N ASP A 687 5.64 -6.84 -11.19
CA ASP A 687 4.30 -6.31 -10.99
C ASP A 687 3.26 -7.31 -11.52
N LEU A 688 3.56 -7.96 -12.65
CA LEU A 688 2.81 -9.13 -13.14
C LEU A 688 2.79 -10.30 -12.13
N LEU A 689 3.88 -10.56 -11.40
CA LEU A 689 3.92 -11.59 -10.35
C LEU A 689 3.22 -11.16 -9.04
N ALA A 690 3.40 -9.91 -8.60
CA ALA A 690 2.87 -9.37 -7.36
C ALA A 690 1.35 -9.17 -7.44
N MET A 691 0.82 -8.82 -8.62
CA MET A 691 -0.61 -8.87 -8.91
C MET A 691 -1.19 -10.29 -8.80
N GLY A 692 -0.36 -11.33 -8.99
CA GLY A 692 -0.71 -12.71 -8.67
C GLY A 692 -0.74 -13.00 -7.17
N SER A 693 0.23 -12.47 -6.40
CA SER A 693 0.37 -12.76 -4.97
C SER A 693 -0.61 -11.99 -4.06
N ALA A 694 -0.91 -10.73 -4.36
CA ALA A 694 -1.80 -9.88 -3.53
C ALA A 694 -3.28 -10.29 -3.59
N ASN A 695 -3.68 -11.06 -4.60
CA ASN A 695 -5.06 -11.52 -4.82
C ASN A 695 -5.27 -13.01 -4.51
N GLY A 696 -4.35 -13.64 -3.77
CA GLY A 696 -4.48 -15.06 -3.39
C GLY A 696 -4.33 -16.05 -4.55
N LEU A 697 -3.70 -15.63 -5.67
CA LEU A 697 -3.40 -16.51 -6.80
C LEU A 697 -1.97 -17.04 -6.61
N THR A 698 -1.79 -17.93 -5.63
CA THR A 698 -0.54 -18.68 -5.51
C THR A 698 -0.43 -19.68 -6.64
N GLY A 699 0.34 -19.29 -7.66
CA GLY A 699 1.06 -20.24 -8.50
C GLY A 699 0.87 -20.05 -9.99
N TYR A 700 1.59 -19.11 -10.61
CA TYR A 700 2.08 -19.41 -11.95
C TYR A 700 3.22 -18.53 -12.47
N ARG A 701 4.31 -19.18 -12.87
CA ARG A 701 5.22 -18.72 -13.93
C ARG A 701 5.50 -19.93 -14.82
N GLY A 702 5.30 -19.82 -16.15
CA GLY A 702 5.87 -20.81 -17.08
C GLY A 702 5.22 -21.09 -18.43
N LYS A 703 4.03 -20.59 -18.76
CA LYS A 703 3.44 -20.76 -20.11
C LYS A 703 3.03 -19.41 -20.69
N GLN A 704 3.32 -19.20 -21.98
CA GLN A 704 2.70 -18.11 -22.72
C GLN A 704 1.21 -18.41 -22.90
N PRO A 705 0.33 -17.39 -22.83
CA PRO A 705 -1.07 -17.57 -23.16
C PRO A 705 -1.21 -18.00 -24.62
N LEU A 706 -2.20 -18.84 -24.90
CA LEU A 706 -2.60 -19.23 -26.26
C LEU A 706 -3.01 -18.01 -27.08
N LEU A 707 -3.74 -17.09 -26.43
CA LEU A 707 -4.09 -15.78 -26.94
C LEU A 707 -4.45 -14.86 -25.78
N SER A 708 -4.42 -13.56 -26.04
CA SER A 708 -4.93 -12.53 -25.13
C SER A 708 -5.95 -11.65 -25.86
N PHE A 709 -6.99 -11.18 -25.18
CA PHE A 709 -8.00 -10.29 -25.76
C PHE A 709 -8.50 -9.23 -24.77
N GLY A 710 -8.94 -8.07 -25.27
CA GLY A 710 -9.39 -6.97 -24.43
C GLY A 710 -10.88 -7.05 -24.16
N VAL A 711 -11.34 -6.56 -23.00
CA VAL A 711 -12.76 -6.57 -22.62
C VAL A 711 -13.19 -5.23 -22.02
N ILE A 712 -14.38 -4.78 -22.39
CA ILE A 712 -15.07 -3.63 -21.81
C ILE A 712 -16.58 -3.83 -21.88
N SER A 713 -17.31 -3.28 -20.92
CA SER A 713 -18.77 -3.32 -20.88
C SER A 713 -19.38 -1.96 -20.59
N ASP A 714 -20.60 -1.74 -21.09
CA ASP A 714 -21.49 -0.64 -20.72
C ASP A 714 -20.80 0.74 -20.76
N VAL A 715 -20.24 1.07 -21.93
CA VAL A 715 -19.68 2.42 -22.19
C VAL A 715 -20.78 3.46 -22.05
N GLN A 716 -21.97 3.22 -22.60
CA GLN A 716 -23.17 4.05 -22.49
C GLN A 716 -22.86 5.55 -22.63
N TYR A 717 -22.13 5.92 -23.69
CA TYR A 717 -21.82 7.32 -23.96
C TYR A 717 -23.09 8.12 -24.28
N ALA A 718 -23.19 9.34 -23.77
CA ALA A 718 -24.13 10.34 -24.25
C ALA A 718 -23.60 11.75 -23.97
N ASP A 719 -23.83 12.69 -24.88
CA ASP A 719 -23.39 14.09 -24.71
C ASP A 719 -24.33 14.91 -23.80
N ILE A 720 -24.64 14.37 -22.63
CA ILE A 720 -25.52 14.97 -21.63
C ILE A 720 -24.78 15.10 -20.29
N PRO A 721 -25.23 15.98 -19.37
CA PRO A 721 -24.66 16.05 -18.03
C PRO A 721 -24.75 14.73 -17.28
N ASP A 722 -23.82 14.49 -16.35
CA ASP A 722 -23.84 13.34 -15.46
C ASP A 722 -25.22 13.13 -14.81
N GLY A 723 -25.63 11.88 -14.70
CA GLY A 723 -26.91 11.49 -14.15
C GLY A 723 -26.80 10.51 -13.00
N ARG A 724 -27.94 9.90 -12.68
CA ARG A 724 -28.03 8.79 -11.74
C ARG A 724 -28.93 7.69 -12.29
N SER A 725 -28.64 6.45 -11.92
CA SER A 725 -29.55 5.33 -12.10
C SER A 725 -30.79 5.49 -11.21
N PHE A 726 -31.81 4.66 -11.44
CA PHE A 726 -33.04 4.64 -10.66
C PHE A 726 -32.78 4.43 -9.15
N ILE A 727 -31.79 3.62 -8.81
CA ILE A 727 -31.36 3.33 -7.43
C ILE A 727 -30.32 4.35 -6.90
N GLY A 728 -30.04 5.41 -7.64
CA GLY A 728 -29.22 6.55 -7.21
C GLY A 728 -27.72 6.45 -7.48
N VAL A 729 -27.26 5.39 -8.17
CA VAL A 729 -25.84 5.22 -8.55
C VAL A 729 -25.47 6.24 -9.63
N ARG A 730 -24.30 6.86 -9.54
CA ARG A 730 -23.91 7.95 -10.44
C ARG A 730 -23.46 7.44 -11.81
N ARG A 731 -23.87 8.13 -12.88
CA ARG A 731 -23.60 7.79 -14.29
C ARG A 731 -22.86 8.93 -14.96
N TYR A 732 -21.71 8.64 -15.57
CA TYR A 732 -20.79 9.64 -16.14
C TYR A 732 -20.78 9.59 -17.67
N TYR A 733 -21.89 9.99 -18.30
CA TYR A 733 -22.16 9.77 -19.73
C TYR A 733 -21.10 10.34 -20.69
N ARG A 734 -20.57 11.54 -20.41
CA ARG A 734 -19.50 12.13 -21.24
C ARG A 734 -18.14 11.53 -20.95
N HIS A 735 -17.91 11.09 -19.72
CA HIS A 735 -16.63 10.57 -19.28
C HIS A 735 -16.38 9.15 -19.79
N SER A 736 -17.43 8.35 -19.97
CA SER A 736 -17.30 6.94 -20.31
C SER A 736 -16.58 6.67 -21.63
N ILE A 737 -16.69 7.56 -22.62
CA ILE A 737 -15.91 7.45 -23.86
C ILE A 737 -14.40 7.67 -23.62
N LEU A 738 -14.02 8.43 -22.60
CA LEU A 738 -12.62 8.60 -22.20
C LEU A 738 -12.07 7.32 -21.57
N VAL A 739 -12.90 6.54 -20.88
CA VAL A 739 -12.54 5.20 -20.39
C VAL A 739 -12.26 4.28 -21.57
N LEU A 740 -13.11 4.29 -22.60
CA LEU A 740 -12.89 3.53 -23.84
C LEU A 740 -11.59 3.96 -24.55
N GLN A 741 -11.33 5.26 -24.68
CA GLN A 741 -10.10 5.76 -25.31
C GLN A 741 -8.84 5.27 -24.57
N ARG A 742 -8.86 5.28 -23.23
CA ARG A 742 -7.76 4.73 -22.42
C ARG A 742 -7.65 3.21 -22.59
N ALA A 743 -8.77 2.51 -22.69
CA ALA A 743 -8.80 1.07 -22.94
C ALA A 743 -8.12 0.72 -24.26
N VAL A 744 -8.54 1.35 -25.36
CA VAL A 744 -7.97 1.12 -26.69
C VAL A 744 -6.49 1.52 -26.74
N GLN A 745 -6.11 2.63 -26.11
CA GLN A 745 -4.70 3.02 -25.99
C GLN A 745 -3.87 1.96 -25.25
N LYS A 746 -4.36 1.44 -24.12
CA LYS A 746 -3.67 0.42 -23.33
C LYS A 746 -3.58 -0.91 -24.08
N TRP A 747 -4.63 -1.30 -24.81
CA TRP A 747 -4.63 -2.50 -25.64
C TRP A 747 -3.67 -2.38 -26.82
N ASN A 748 -3.61 -1.24 -27.50
CA ASN A 748 -2.68 -0.99 -28.61
C ASN A 748 -1.21 -0.99 -28.16
N ASN A 749 -0.94 -0.56 -26.93
CA ASN A 749 0.42 -0.59 -26.36
C ASN A 749 0.87 -2.00 -25.96
N SER A 750 -0.03 -2.99 -25.95
CA SER A 750 0.29 -4.38 -25.64
C SER A 750 0.30 -5.19 -26.94
N GLU A 751 1.49 -5.57 -27.40
CA GLU A 751 1.69 -6.36 -28.63
C GLU A 751 1.08 -7.78 -28.58
N LYS A 752 0.44 -8.16 -27.46
CA LYS A 752 -0.09 -9.50 -27.19
C LYS A 752 -1.58 -9.66 -27.52
N LEU A 753 -2.36 -8.59 -27.59
CA LEU A 753 -3.81 -8.70 -27.76
C LEU A 753 -4.18 -9.00 -29.22
N LYS A 754 -4.91 -10.10 -29.43
CA LYS A 754 -5.36 -10.55 -30.76
C LYS A 754 -6.66 -9.91 -31.20
N PHE A 755 -7.55 -9.59 -30.27
CA PHE A 755 -8.85 -8.98 -30.52
C PHE A 755 -9.38 -8.28 -29.26
N THR A 756 -10.49 -7.57 -29.38
CA THR A 756 -11.23 -7.02 -28.23
C THR A 756 -12.71 -7.37 -28.33
N VAL A 757 -13.39 -7.42 -27.19
CA VAL A 757 -14.83 -7.70 -27.09
C VAL A 757 -15.51 -6.57 -26.32
N ASN A 758 -16.53 -5.97 -26.94
CA ASN A 758 -17.43 -5.03 -26.31
C ASN A 758 -18.73 -5.72 -25.91
N PHE A 759 -19.04 -5.72 -24.61
CA PHE A 759 -20.17 -6.45 -24.02
C PHE A 759 -21.53 -5.75 -24.14
N GLY A 760 -21.67 -4.79 -25.05
CA GLY A 760 -22.94 -4.12 -25.35
C GLY A 760 -23.02 -2.72 -24.77
N ASP A 761 -24.20 -2.11 -24.89
CA ASP A 761 -24.53 -0.82 -24.30
C ASP A 761 -23.52 0.30 -24.60
N ILE A 762 -23.30 0.58 -25.89
CA ILE A 762 -22.29 1.55 -26.37
C ILE A 762 -22.69 3.01 -26.14
N VAL A 763 -23.99 3.32 -26.26
CA VAL A 763 -24.56 4.68 -26.16
C VAL A 763 -25.79 4.60 -25.28
N ASP A 764 -25.92 5.53 -24.34
CA ASP A 764 -26.99 5.49 -23.34
C ASP A 764 -28.38 5.78 -23.95
N GLY A 765 -29.43 5.17 -23.41
CA GLY A 765 -30.82 5.39 -23.83
C GLY A 765 -31.31 6.83 -23.69
N PHE A 766 -30.71 7.64 -22.80
CA PHE A 766 -30.94 9.07 -22.64
C PHE A 766 -30.24 9.94 -23.69
N CYS A 767 -29.43 9.36 -24.58
CA CYS A 767 -28.92 10.07 -25.74
C CYS A 767 -30.09 10.66 -26.55
N PRO A 768 -30.07 11.97 -26.91
CA PRO A 768 -31.06 12.58 -27.77
C PRO A 768 -31.21 11.77 -29.08
N LYS A 769 -32.45 11.44 -29.46
CA LYS A 769 -32.71 10.49 -30.56
C LYS A 769 -32.22 10.98 -31.92
N ASP A 770 -32.16 12.29 -32.12
CA ASP A 770 -31.55 12.94 -33.28
C ASP A 770 -30.01 12.81 -33.31
N GLN A 771 -29.38 12.51 -32.18
CA GLN A 771 -27.93 12.34 -32.02
C GLN A 771 -27.49 10.88 -31.90
N SER A 772 -28.42 9.93 -31.71
CA SER A 772 -28.13 8.50 -31.51
C SER A 772 -27.18 7.92 -32.56
N LEU A 773 -27.43 8.19 -33.85
CA LEU A 773 -26.57 7.71 -34.94
C LEU A 773 -25.14 8.24 -34.81
N SER A 774 -24.99 9.57 -34.67
CA SER A 774 -23.68 10.20 -34.56
C SER A 774 -22.91 9.80 -33.30
N SER A 775 -23.61 9.52 -32.20
CA SER A 775 -23.02 9.04 -30.95
C SER A 775 -22.54 7.60 -31.07
N VAL A 776 -23.30 6.73 -31.73
CA VAL A 776 -22.89 5.36 -32.02
C VAL A 776 -21.66 5.37 -32.94
N GLU A 777 -21.69 6.13 -34.04
CA GLU A 777 -20.55 6.28 -34.94
C GLU A 777 -19.31 6.84 -34.23
N LYS A 778 -19.49 7.71 -33.23
CA LYS A 778 -18.39 8.23 -32.42
C LYS A 778 -17.75 7.14 -31.58
N VAL A 779 -18.54 6.36 -30.84
CA VAL A 779 -18.02 5.27 -30.00
C VAL A 779 -17.40 4.16 -30.85
N VAL A 780 -18.03 3.80 -31.97
CA VAL A 780 -17.49 2.81 -32.92
C VAL A 780 -16.14 3.26 -33.49
N ARG A 781 -16.00 4.54 -33.87
CA ARG A 781 -14.70 5.07 -34.35
C ARG A 781 -13.59 4.93 -33.34
N GLU A 782 -13.87 5.06 -32.03
CA GLU A 782 -12.85 4.83 -30.99
C GLU A 782 -12.41 3.36 -30.96
N PHE A 783 -13.37 2.42 -31.04
CA PHE A 783 -13.04 0.99 -31.18
C PHE A 783 -12.23 0.69 -32.45
N GLU A 784 -12.53 1.35 -33.56
CA GLU A 784 -11.79 1.19 -34.82
C GLU A 784 -10.33 1.68 -34.76
N THR A 785 -9.95 2.44 -33.72
CA THR A 785 -8.54 2.78 -33.49
C THR A 785 -7.73 1.63 -32.87
N PHE A 786 -8.36 0.54 -32.45
CA PHE A 786 -7.67 -0.66 -31.98
C PHE A 786 -7.00 -1.42 -33.15
N ASN A 787 -5.76 -1.86 -32.94
CA ASN A 787 -4.93 -2.56 -33.93
C ASN A 787 -5.31 -4.05 -34.06
N GLY A 788 -6.59 -4.35 -34.24
CA GLY A 788 -7.10 -5.71 -34.38
C GLY A 788 -8.62 -5.77 -34.55
N PRO A 789 -9.20 -6.97 -34.71
CA PRO A 789 -10.64 -7.15 -34.78
C PRO A 789 -11.31 -6.77 -33.45
N VAL A 790 -12.48 -6.16 -33.56
CA VAL A 790 -13.37 -5.82 -32.44
C VAL A 790 -14.66 -6.58 -32.62
N TYR A 791 -15.02 -7.36 -31.61
CA TYR A 791 -16.26 -8.13 -31.57
C TYR A 791 -17.27 -7.40 -30.70
N HIS A 792 -18.44 -7.14 -31.25
CA HIS A 792 -19.52 -6.44 -30.56
C HIS A 792 -20.68 -7.40 -30.30
N MET A 793 -21.35 -7.16 -29.18
CA MET A 793 -22.72 -7.63 -28.96
C MET A 793 -23.63 -6.44 -28.71
N ILE A 794 -24.94 -6.66 -28.83
CA ILE A 794 -25.95 -5.62 -28.59
C ILE A 794 -26.45 -5.71 -27.14
N GLY A 795 -26.68 -4.54 -26.54
CA GLY A 795 -27.37 -4.40 -25.27
C GLY A 795 -28.68 -3.62 -25.41
N ASN A 796 -29.44 -3.48 -24.33
CA ASN A 796 -30.72 -2.76 -24.33
C ASN A 796 -30.54 -1.28 -24.70
N HIS A 797 -29.48 -0.60 -24.23
CA HIS A 797 -29.24 0.79 -24.57
C HIS A 797 -28.86 0.97 -26.04
N CYS A 798 -28.24 -0.04 -26.68
CA CYS A 798 -28.04 -0.01 -28.12
C CYS A 798 -29.39 0.02 -28.87
N LEU A 799 -30.35 -0.80 -28.43
CA LEU A 799 -31.67 -0.96 -29.05
C LEU A 799 -32.64 0.19 -28.71
N TYR A 800 -32.41 0.91 -27.61
CA TYR A 800 -33.11 2.18 -27.34
C TYR A 800 -32.74 3.28 -28.34
N ASN A 801 -31.57 3.18 -28.97
CA ASN A 801 -30.99 4.25 -29.79
C ASN A 801 -31.19 4.00 -31.28
N LEU A 802 -30.86 2.82 -31.77
CA LEU A 802 -30.94 2.49 -33.19
C LEU A 802 -31.67 1.16 -33.42
N PRO A 803 -32.48 1.06 -34.49
CA PRO A 803 -33.05 -0.21 -34.91
C PRO A 803 -31.96 -1.16 -35.43
N ARG A 804 -32.22 -2.48 -35.35
CA ARG A 804 -31.26 -3.54 -35.71
C ARG A 804 -30.68 -3.40 -37.12
N ASP A 805 -31.50 -3.04 -38.09
CA ASP A 805 -31.10 -2.86 -39.50
C ASP A 805 -30.04 -1.77 -39.70
N LYS A 806 -29.97 -0.78 -38.80
CA LYS A 806 -28.93 0.25 -38.79
C LYS A 806 -27.78 -0.07 -37.86
N LEU A 807 -28.08 -0.65 -36.69
CA LEU A 807 -27.10 -0.89 -35.64
C LEU A 807 -26.11 -2.01 -36.00
N LEU A 808 -26.60 -3.15 -36.52
CA LEU A 808 -25.74 -4.31 -36.77
C LEU A 808 -24.66 -4.04 -37.83
N PRO A 809 -24.95 -3.34 -38.95
CA PRO A 809 -23.91 -2.95 -39.91
C PRO A 809 -22.86 -2.01 -39.31
N LEU A 810 -23.26 -1.05 -38.46
CA LEU A 810 -22.32 -0.12 -37.80
C LEU A 810 -21.37 -0.86 -36.86
N LEU A 811 -21.87 -1.88 -36.15
CA LEU A 811 -21.08 -2.72 -35.26
C LEU A 811 -20.33 -3.84 -35.99
N LYS A 812 -20.46 -3.93 -37.32
CA LYS A 812 -19.85 -5.01 -38.14
C LYS A 812 -20.17 -6.41 -37.60
N ILE A 813 -21.35 -6.58 -36.99
CA ILE A 813 -21.81 -7.88 -36.50
C ILE A 813 -22.12 -8.76 -37.73
N PRO A 814 -21.58 -9.98 -37.84
CA PRO A 814 -21.93 -10.90 -38.91
C PRO A 814 -23.43 -11.20 -38.84
N THR A 815 -24.18 -10.88 -39.90
CA THR A 815 -25.64 -11.12 -39.92
C THR A 815 -26.02 -12.10 -41.03
N LEU A 816 -26.88 -13.06 -40.67
CA LEU A 816 -27.74 -13.79 -41.60
C LEU A 816 -29.18 -13.44 -41.18
N ASP A 817 -29.95 -12.82 -42.06
CA ASP A 817 -31.36 -12.42 -41.81
C ASP A 817 -31.59 -11.55 -40.56
N GLY A 818 -30.67 -10.64 -40.23
CA GLY A 818 -30.82 -9.68 -39.12
C GLY A 818 -30.56 -10.24 -37.72
N ARG A 819 -30.02 -11.47 -37.63
CA ARG A 819 -29.55 -12.09 -36.38
C ARG A 819 -28.29 -11.40 -35.88
N ALA A 820 -28.16 -11.25 -34.55
CA ALA A 820 -27.00 -10.62 -33.90
C ALA A 820 -26.14 -11.59 -33.07
N TYR A 821 -26.37 -12.89 -33.22
CA TYR A 821 -25.59 -13.95 -32.59
C TYR A 821 -24.69 -14.64 -33.61
N TYR A 822 -23.50 -15.05 -33.17
CA TYR A 822 -22.48 -15.65 -34.02
C TYR A 822 -21.42 -16.34 -33.16
N ASP A 823 -20.58 -17.16 -33.77
CA ASP A 823 -19.41 -17.76 -33.12
C ASP A 823 -18.14 -17.57 -33.95
N PHE A 824 -16.99 -17.67 -33.31
CA PHE A 824 -15.68 -17.60 -33.96
C PHE A 824 -14.60 -18.33 -33.16
N SER A 825 -13.56 -18.79 -33.85
CA SER A 825 -12.40 -19.46 -33.24
C SER A 825 -11.12 -18.67 -33.50
N PRO A 826 -10.64 -17.86 -32.55
CA PRO A 826 -9.40 -17.10 -32.70
C PRO A 826 -8.15 -18.01 -32.68
N VAL A 827 -8.26 -19.19 -32.07
CA VAL A 827 -7.27 -20.28 -32.09
C VAL A 827 -7.98 -21.63 -32.20
N PRO A 828 -7.31 -22.69 -32.67
CA PRO A 828 -7.93 -24.01 -32.83
C PRO A 828 -8.56 -24.57 -31.55
N GLU A 829 -8.00 -24.27 -30.37
CA GLU A 829 -8.40 -24.82 -29.08
C GLU A 829 -9.62 -24.15 -28.46
N PHE A 830 -10.00 -22.95 -28.93
CA PHE A 830 -11.07 -22.15 -28.32
C PHE A 830 -12.11 -21.69 -29.35
N ARG A 831 -13.37 -21.67 -28.90
CA ARG A 831 -14.49 -21.08 -29.60
C ARG A 831 -15.18 -20.07 -28.71
N PHE A 832 -15.45 -18.90 -29.26
CA PHE A 832 -16.23 -17.85 -28.63
C PHE A 832 -17.61 -17.84 -29.25
N VAL A 833 -18.64 -17.86 -28.42
CA VAL A 833 -20.04 -17.88 -28.84
C VAL A 833 -20.70 -16.62 -28.31
N VAL A 834 -21.13 -15.73 -29.20
CA VAL A 834 -21.81 -14.48 -28.84
C VAL A 834 -23.31 -14.67 -29.00
N LEU A 835 -24.04 -14.58 -27.89
CA LEU A 835 -25.50 -14.69 -27.85
C LEU A 835 -26.16 -13.33 -28.02
N ASP A 836 -27.29 -13.32 -28.71
CA ASP A 836 -28.24 -12.22 -28.74
C ASP A 836 -29.28 -12.44 -27.64
N GLY A 837 -29.01 -11.87 -26.45
CA GLY A 837 -29.93 -11.91 -25.31
C GLY A 837 -31.22 -11.10 -25.53
N TYR A 838 -31.34 -10.38 -26.65
CA TYR A 838 -32.51 -9.57 -27.02
C TYR A 838 -33.24 -10.14 -28.24
N ASP A 839 -32.98 -11.39 -28.61
CA ASP A 839 -33.64 -12.10 -29.70
C ASP A 839 -35.16 -12.12 -29.51
N ILE A 840 -35.62 -12.58 -28.34
CA ILE A 840 -36.99 -12.39 -27.85
C ILE A 840 -36.99 -11.27 -26.82
N SER A 841 -37.36 -10.06 -27.24
CA SER A 841 -37.43 -8.91 -26.33
C SER A 841 -38.49 -7.91 -26.76
N ALA A 842 -38.93 -7.09 -25.81
CA ALA A 842 -39.92 -6.03 -26.06
C ALA A 842 -39.32 -4.80 -26.76
N ILE A 843 -38.02 -4.83 -27.10
CA ILE A 843 -37.24 -3.71 -27.62
C ILE A 843 -36.39 -4.16 -28.82
N GLY A 844 -36.02 -3.23 -29.70
CA GLY A 844 -35.11 -3.49 -30.83
C GLY A 844 -35.74 -4.06 -32.11
N TRP A 845 -36.79 -4.87 -32.01
CA TRP A 845 -37.58 -5.33 -33.17
C TRP A 845 -38.79 -4.40 -33.45
N PRO A 846 -39.28 -4.33 -34.70
CA PRO A 846 -40.55 -3.65 -35.01
C PRO A 846 -41.72 -4.20 -34.19
N GLN A 847 -42.73 -3.38 -33.90
CA GLN A 847 -43.85 -3.79 -33.03
C GLN A 847 -44.65 -4.98 -33.59
N GLU A 848 -44.76 -5.12 -34.92
CA GLU A 848 -45.46 -6.24 -35.55
C GLU A 848 -44.57 -7.48 -35.73
N HIS A 849 -43.28 -7.43 -35.38
CA HIS A 849 -42.37 -8.55 -35.53
C HIS A 849 -42.80 -9.72 -34.62
N PRO A 850 -42.73 -10.99 -35.08
CA PRO A 850 -43.11 -12.15 -34.26
C PRO A 850 -42.45 -12.16 -32.88
N ASN A 851 -41.14 -11.90 -32.80
CA ASN A 851 -40.40 -11.87 -31.54
C ASN A 851 -40.87 -10.75 -30.59
N SER A 852 -41.24 -9.57 -31.10
CA SER A 852 -41.81 -8.48 -30.29
C SER A 852 -43.18 -8.87 -29.73
N VAL A 853 -44.03 -9.47 -30.55
CA VAL A 853 -45.37 -9.90 -30.16
C VAL A 853 -45.29 -10.98 -29.09
N GLU A 854 -44.39 -11.95 -29.26
CA GLU A 854 -44.09 -13.00 -28.30
C GLU A 854 -43.57 -12.43 -26.98
N ALA A 855 -42.55 -11.56 -27.03
CA ALA A 855 -41.96 -10.94 -25.85
C ALA A 855 -42.98 -10.09 -25.07
N LEU A 856 -43.81 -9.28 -25.75
CA LEU A 856 -44.85 -8.48 -25.11
C LEU A 856 -45.94 -9.36 -24.47
N LYS A 857 -46.27 -10.50 -25.08
CA LYS A 857 -47.18 -11.48 -24.48
C LYS A 857 -46.56 -12.08 -23.21
N PHE A 858 -45.33 -12.58 -23.31
CA PHE A 858 -44.61 -13.16 -22.18
C PHE A 858 -44.47 -12.18 -21.02
N LEU A 859 -44.08 -10.94 -21.29
CA LEU A 859 -43.89 -9.90 -20.27
C LEU A 859 -45.22 -9.46 -19.62
N ARG A 860 -46.34 -9.48 -20.36
CA ARG A 860 -47.68 -9.25 -19.78
C ARG A 860 -48.10 -10.38 -18.85
N GLU A 861 -47.71 -11.61 -19.13
CA GLU A 861 -48.02 -12.78 -18.31
C GLU A 861 -47.15 -12.86 -17.06
N LYS A 862 -45.86 -12.52 -17.16
CA LYS A 862 -44.87 -12.66 -16.09
C LYS A 862 -44.68 -11.44 -15.20
N ASN A 863 -44.82 -10.23 -15.75
CA ASN A 863 -44.66 -8.99 -14.99
C ASN A 863 -46.04 -8.32 -14.80
N PRO A 864 -46.61 -8.31 -13.58
CA PRO A 864 -47.94 -7.76 -13.33
C PRO A 864 -47.98 -6.22 -13.34
N ASN A 865 -46.83 -5.53 -13.32
CA ASN A 865 -46.78 -4.08 -13.19
C ASN A 865 -47.20 -3.38 -14.50
N SER A 866 -47.75 -2.17 -14.38
CA SER A 866 -48.04 -1.34 -15.55
C SER A 866 -46.75 -0.78 -16.16
N GLU A 867 -45.81 -0.34 -15.33
CA GLU A 867 -44.44 0.01 -15.75
C GLU A 867 -43.61 -1.26 -15.81
N LYS A 868 -43.31 -1.73 -17.03
CA LYS A 868 -42.68 -3.03 -17.26
C LYS A 868 -41.19 -3.08 -16.91
N ASN A 869 -40.57 -1.94 -16.61
CA ASN A 869 -39.23 -1.89 -16.02
C ASN A 869 -39.23 -1.94 -14.48
N SER A 870 -40.42 -1.92 -13.84
CA SER A 870 -40.52 -2.00 -12.39
C SER A 870 -40.40 -3.46 -11.91
N PRO A 871 -39.50 -3.75 -10.95
CA PRO A 871 -39.42 -5.06 -10.29
C PRO A 871 -40.33 -5.17 -9.06
N GLU A 872 -41.20 -4.19 -8.81
CA GLU A 872 -42.15 -4.24 -7.68
C GLU A 872 -43.06 -5.48 -7.80
N ASN A 873 -43.42 -6.10 -6.69
CA ASN A 873 -44.26 -7.31 -6.64
C ASN A 873 -43.66 -8.57 -7.31
N LEU A 874 -42.47 -8.50 -7.92
CA LEU A 874 -41.70 -9.65 -8.38
C LEU A 874 -40.77 -10.14 -7.26
N ILE A 875 -40.75 -11.45 -7.01
CA ILE A 875 -40.03 -12.07 -5.90
C ILE A 875 -39.02 -13.07 -6.43
N GLY A 876 -37.83 -13.11 -5.83
CA GLY A 876 -36.81 -14.08 -6.20
C GLY A 876 -36.33 -13.88 -7.64
N LEU A 877 -36.17 -14.98 -8.38
CA LEU A 877 -35.67 -14.97 -9.75
C LEU A 877 -36.66 -14.37 -10.76
N GLU A 878 -37.94 -14.28 -10.42
CA GLU A 878 -38.95 -13.64 -11.28
C GLU A 878 -38.68 -12.14 -11.48
N ARG A 879 -37.84 -11.53 -10.62
CA ARG A 879 -37.40 -10.14 -10.73
C ARG A 879 -36.66 -9.82 -12.03
N ARG A 880 -36.24 -10.85 -12.77
CA ARG A 880 -35.61 -10.73 -14.10
C ARG A 880 -36.58 -10.36 -15.23
N PHE A 881 -37.89 -10.52 -15.02
CA PHE A 881 -38.89 -10.27 -16.06
C PHE A 881 -39.21 -8.78 -16.22
N LEU A 882 -38.21 -8.04 -16.68
CA LEU A 882 -38.25 -6.59 -16.88
C LEU A 882 -38.08 -6.26 -18.36
N MET A 883 -38.72 -5.19 -18.82
CA MET A 883 -38.72 -4.78 -20.23
C MET A 883 -37.32 -4.47 -20.78
N PHE A 884 -36.38 -4.08 -19.91
CA PHE A 884 -35.00 -3.83 -20.28
C PHE A 884 -34.15 -5.10 -20.46
N ASN A 885 -34.71 -6.29 -20.23
CA ASN A 885 -34.09 -7.59 -20.48
C ASN A 885 -34.72 -8.28 -21.71
N GLY A 886 -34.28 -9.50 -22.00
CA GLY A 886 -34.84 -10.34 -23.05
C GLY A 886 -34.57 -11.82 -22.82
N ALA A 887 -34.83 -12.63 -23.85
CA ALA A 887 -34.63 -14.06 -23.91
C ALA A 887 -33.91 -14.46 -25.21
N VAL A 888 -33.26 -15.62 -25.18
CA VAL A 888 -32.71 -16.30 -26.35
C VAL A 888 -33.85 -17.11 -27.00
N GLY A 889 -34.10 -16.87 -28.29
CA GLY A 889 -35.20 -17.52 -29.01
C GLY A 889 -34.90 -18.97 -29.37
N LYS A 890 -35.95 -19.71 -29.73
CA LYS A 890 -35.86 -21.14 -30.05
C LYS A 890 -34.86 -21.45 -31.17
N GLU A 891 -34.87 -20.67 -32.25
CA GLU A 891 -33.92 -20.86 -33.36
C GLU A 891 -32.47 -20.63 -32.93
N GLN A 892 -32.24 -19.71 -31.99
CA GLN A 892 -30.91 -19.44 -31.44
C GLN A 892 -30.48 -20.55 -30.47
N LEU A 893 -31.40 -21.14 -29.70
CA LEU A 893 -31.10 -22.32 -28.87
C LEU A 893 -30.73 -23.54 -29.72
N GLU A 894 -31.46 -23.79 -30.81
CA GLU A 894 -31.15 -24.88 -31.76
C GLU A 894 -29.79 -24.67 -32.46
N TRP A 895 -29.47 -23.42 -32.78
CA TRP A 895 -28.15 -23.04 -33.30
C TRP A 895 -27.06 -23.24 -32.24
N LEU A 896 -27.28 -22.80 -31.00
CA LEU A 896 -26.33 -22.95 -29.90
C LEU A 896 -26.04 -24.44 -29.63
N ASP A 897 -27.06 -25.29 -29.59
CA ASP A 897 -26.93 -26.75 -29.47
C ASP A 897 -26.00 -27.31 -30.56
N SER A 898 -26.21 -26.89 -31.82
CA SER A 898 -25.39 -27.31 -32.96
C SER A 898 -23.93 -26.82 -32.83
N VAL A 899 -23.70 -25.59 -32.39
CA VAL A 899 -22.36 -25.03 -32.20
C VAL A 899 -21.61 -25.72 -31.05
N LEU A 900 -22.28 -26.01 -29.94
CA LEU A 900 -21.68 -26.70 -28.80
C LEU A 900 -21.39 -28.17 -29.12
N GLN A 901 -22.24 -28.81 -29.93
CA GLN A 901 -21.99 -30.15 -30.48
C GLN A 901 -20.73 -30.14 -31.36
N ASP A 902 -20.63 -29.22 -32.33
CA ASP A 902 -19.45 -29.08 -33.20
C ASP A 902 -18.18 -28.78 -32.41
N ALA A 903 -18.24 -27.89 -31.41
CA ALA A 903 -17.12 -27.59 -30.54
C ALA A 903 -16.67 -28.81 -29.72
N THR A 904 -17.62 -29.64 -29.28
CA THR A 904 -17.34 -30.90 -28.57
C THR A 904 -16.63 -31.91 -29.48
N GLU A 905 -17.13 -32.09 -30.70
CA GLU A 905 -16.53 -32.98 -31.71
C GLU A 905 -15.12 -32.50 -32.11
N SER A 906 -14.95 -31.18 -32.18
CA SER A 906 -13.67 -30.51 -32.47
C SER A 906 -12.74 -30.38 -31.26
N LYS A 907 -13.15 -30.87 -30.08
CA LYS A 907 -12.38 -30.80 -28.81
C LYS A 907 -11.98 -29.37 -28.40
N GLN A 908 -12.82 -28.41 -28.72
CA GLN A 908 -12.61 -27.01 -28.36
C GLN A 908 -13.17 -26.70 -26.98
N LYS A 909 -12.62 -25.69 -26.33
CA LYS A 909 -13.22 -25.07 -25.14
C LYS A 909 -14.03 -23.85 -25.55
N VAL A 910 -15.20 -23.68 -24.94
CA VAL A 910 -16.15 -22.65 -25.32
C VAL A 910 -16.22 -21.57 -24.25
N VAL A 911 -16.12 -20.32 -24.70
CA VAL A 911 -16.45 -19.11 -23.94
C VAL A 911 -17.75 -18.55 -24.50
N VAL A 912 -18.80 -18.52 -23.70
CA VAL A 912 -20.10 -17.94 -24.06
C VAL A 912 -20.09 -16.47 -23.64
N CYS A 913 -20.45 -15.56 -24.52
CA CYS A 913 -20.55 -14.14 -24.28
C CYS A 913 -22.01 -13.71 -24.49
N CYS A 914 -22.63 -13.08 -23.50
CA CYS A 914 -23.97 -12.50 -23.63
C CYS A 914 -24.00 -11.17 -22.91
N HIS A 915 -24.70 -10.17 -23.42
CA HIS A 915 -24.84 -8.92 -22.66
C HIS A 915 -25.55 -9.16 -21.31
N LEU A 916 -26.59 -10.01 -21.30
CA LEU A 916 -27.36 -10.36 -20.11
C LEU A 916 -26.70 -11.51 -19.34
N PRO A 917 -26.51 -11.39 -18.01
CA PRO A 917 -26.01 -12.46 -17.15
C PRO A 917 -26.81 -13.76 -17.22
N LEU A 918 -26.10 -14.88 -17.11
CA LEU A 918 -26.63 -16.25 -17.22
C LEU A 918 -26.66 -17.01 -15.88
N ASP A 919 -26.16 -16.42 -14.79
CA ASP A 919 -26.15 -17.05 -13.47
C ASP A 919 -26.53 -16.07 -12.36
N PRO A 920 -27.51 -16.40 -11.49
CA PRO A 920 -27.95 -15.56 -10.39
C PRO A 920 -26.94 -15.36 -9.26
N GLY A 921 -25.85 -16.14 -9.23
CA GLY A 921 -24.73 -15.95 -8.30
C GLY A 921 -23.74 -14.89 -8.75
N ALA A 922 -23.68 -14.58 -10.06
CA ALA A 922 -22.77 -13.59 -10.63
C ALA A 922 -23.39 -12.21 -10.87
N SER A 923 -24.71 -12.05 -10.72
CA SER A 923 -25.42 -10.78 -10.90
C SER A 923 -26.60 -10.58 -9.95
N SER A 924 -27.14 -9.36 -9.93
CA SER A 924 -28.50 -9.10 -9.43
C SER A 924 -29.54 -9.89 -10.22
N LYS A 925 -30.69 -10.16 -9.58
CA LYS A 925 -31.76 -10.96 -10.19
C LYS A 925 -32.49 -10.18 -11.28
N GLU A 926 -32.50 -8.87 -11.17
CA GLU A 926 -33.10 -7.93 -12.10
C GLU A 926 -32.35 -7.87 -13.42
N ALA A 927 -31.07 -8.23 -13.45
CA ALA A 927 -30.22 -8.21 -14.64
C ALA A 927 -30.27 -9.51 -15.46
N LEU A 928 -30.81 -10.60 -14.92
CA LEU A 928 -30.72 -11.93 -15.54
C LEU A 928 -31.51 -12.03 -16.85
N LEU A 929 -31.00 -12.85 -17.77
CA LEU A 929 -31.73 -13.28 -18.96
C LEU A 929 -33.07 -13.95 -18.57
N TRP A 930 -34.15 -13.66 -19.29
CA TRP A 930 -35.49 -14.18 -18.98
C TRP A 930 -35.53 -15.71 -18.93
N ASN A 931 -34.95 -16.38 -19.93
CA ASN A 931 -34.84 -17.83 -20.00
C ASN A 931 -33.41 -18.32 -19.75
N TYR A 932 -32.70 -17.70 -18.80
CA TYR A 932 -31.34 -18.13 -18.42
C TYR A 932 -31.30 -19.62 -18.05
N ASP A 933 -32.36 -20.14 -17.43
CA ASP A 933 -32.52 -21.54 -17.06
C ASP A 933 -32.54 -22.46 -18.29
N GLU A 934 -33.28 -22.12 -19.34
CA GLU A 934 -33.29 -22.90 -20.59
C GLU A 934 -31.93 -22.87 -21.31
N VAL A 935 -31.27 -21.70 -21.31
CA VAL A 935 -29.93 -21.55 -21.89
C VAL A 935 -28.91 -22.38 -21.10
N MET A 936 -28.97 -22.31 -19.77
CA MET A 936 -28.04 -23.03 -18.91
C MET A 936 -28.29 -24.55 -18.90
N ASP A 937 -29.54 -24.99 -18.97
CA ASP A 937 -29.88 -26.41 -19.18
C ASP A 937 -29.25 -26.94 -20.47
N LEU A 938 -29.23 -26.15 -21.54
CA LEU A 938 -28.54 -26.47 -22.78
C LEU A 938 -27.00 -26.45 -22.59
N VAL A 939 -26.43 -25.41 -22.00
CA VAL A 939 -24.99 -25.29 -21.74
C VAL A 939 -24.47 -26.46 -20.90
N HIS A 940 -25.21 -26.86 -19.86
CA HIS A 940 -24.85 -27.96 -18.95
C HIS A 940 -24.88 -29.34 -19.62
N ARG A 941 -25.47 -29.49 -20.82
CA ARG A 941 -25.33 -30.72 -21.62
C ARG A 941 -23.92 -30.90 -22.22
N TYR A 942 -23.10 -29.85 -22.23
CA TYR A 942 -21.82 -29.84 -22.93
C TYR A 942 -20.65 -29.43 -22.01
N ASN A 943 -19.76 -30.38 -21.74
CA ASN A 943 -18.55 -30.15 -20.92
C ASN A 943 -17.53 -29.19 -21.58
N CYS A 944 -17.70 -28.88 -22.87
CA CYS A 944 -16.82 -27.98 -23.61
C CYS A 944 -16.95 -26.52 -23.16
N VAL A 945 -18.10 -26.11 -22.60
CA VAL A 945 -18.30 -24.76 -22.08
C VAL A 945 -17.59 -24.59 -20.75
N LYS A 946 -16.74 -23.57 -20.66
CA LYS A 946 -15.91 -23.31 -19.47
C LYS A 946 -16.20 -21.97 -18.80
N VAL A 947 -16.56 -20.96 -19.58
CA VAL A 947 -16.76 -19.60 -19.08
C VAL A 947 -17.95 -18.94 -19.79
N CYS A 948 -18.80 -18.27 -19.03
CA CYS A 948 -19.84 -17.36 -19.47
C CYS A 948 -19.43 -15.93 -19.05
N LEU A 949 -19.25 -15.03 -20.02
CA LEU A 949 -18.94 -13.63 -19.81
C LEU A 949 -20.16 -12.76 -20.10
N ALA A 950 -20.43 -11.76 -19.26
CA ALA A 950 -21.54 -10.83 -19.46
C ALA A 950 -21.26 -9.39 -19.01
N GLY A 951 -22.20 -8.50 -19.34
CA GLY A 951 -22.23 -7.10 -18.90
C GLY A 951 -23.53 -6.79 -18.15
N HIS A 952 -24.15 -5.64 -18.44
CA HIS A 952 -25.51 -5.25 -18.03
C HIS A 952 -25.69 -4.95 -16.53
N ASP A 953 -25.20 -5.81 -15.64
CA ASP A 953 -25.11 -5.49 -14.21
C ASP A 953 -23.82 -4.71 -13.93
N HIS A 954 -23.97 -3.39 -13.81
CA HIS A 954 -22.84 -2.45 -13.72
C HIS A 954 -21.92 -2.67 -12.52
N MET A 955 -22.40 -3.36 -11.49
CA MET A 955 -21.61 -3.71 -10.31
C MET A 955 -20.60 -4.82 -10.60
N GLY A 956 -20.81 -5.61 -11.66
CA GLY A 956 -20.07 -6.82 -11.94
C GLY A 956 -20.34 -7.94 -10.92
N GLY A 957 -19.70 -9.07 -11.15
CA GLY A 957 -19.72 -10.21 -10.23
C GLY A 957 -19.09 -11.45 -10.83
N HIS A 958 -18.84 -12.45 -9.98
CA HIS A 958 -18.24 -13.73 -10.37
C HIS A 958 -18.85 -14.87 -9.56
N SER A 959 -19.16 -15.98 -10.24
CA SER A 959 -19.58 -17.23 -9.62
C SER A 959 -19.06 -18.44 -10.40
N ILE A 960 -19.16 -19.62 -9.78
CA ILE A 960 -18.94 -20.91 -10.42
C ILE A 960 -20.18 -21.75 -10.17
N ASP A 961 -20.80 -22.24 -11.24
CA ASP A 961 -22.01 -23.05 -11.12
C ASP A 961 -21.72 -24.51 -10.73
N SER A 962 -22.77 -25.29 -10.50
CA SER A 962 -22.66 -26.68 -10.07
C SER A 962 -21.98 -27.60 -11.09
N HIS A 963 -21.84 -27.17 -12.34
CA HIS A 963 -21.19 -27.91 -13.43
C HIS A 963 -19.75 -27.44 -13.69
N GLY A 964 -19.24 -26.51 -12.86
CA GLY A 964 -17.88 -25.99 -12.96
C GLY A 964 -17.71 -24.91 -14.05
N VAL A 965 -18.80 -24.35 -14.57
CA VAL A 965 -18.75 -23.23 -15.52
C VAL A 965 -18.59 -21.93 -14.73
N HIS A 966 -17.59 -21.12 -15.09
CA HIS A 966 -17.40 -19.81 -14.48
C HIS A 966 -18.35 -18.79 -15.12
N HIS A 967 -19.00 -17.96 -14.31
CA HIS A 967 -19.83 -16.85 -14.77
C HIS A 967 -19.22 -15.54 -14.31
N ARG A 968 -18.81 -14.68 -15.24
CA ARG A 968 -18.17 -13.39 -14.94
C ARG A 968 -18.92 -12.25 -15.60
N VAL A 969 -19.49 -11.37 -14.79
CA VAL A 969 -20.19 -10.15 -15.21
C VAL A 969 -19.25 -8.96 -15.04
N LEU A 970 -18.99 -8.22 -16.11
CA LEU A 970 -18.02 -7.14 -16.17
C LEU A 970 -18.60 -5.81 -15.67
N GLU A 971 -17.80 -5.07 -14.91
CA GLU A 971 -18.15 -3.77 -14.37
C GLU A 971 -18.27 -2.71 -15.48
N ALA A 972 -19.21 -1.79 -15.32
CA ALA A 972 -19.55 -0.80 -16.34
C ALA A 972 -18.59 0.39 -16.40
N ALA A 973 -18.15 0.74 -17.62
CA ALA A 973 -17.39 1.97 -17.86
C ALA A 973 -18.19 3.25 -17.58
N LEU A 974 -19.53 3.22 -17.69
CA LEU A 974 -20.40 4.37 -17.40
C LEU A 974 -20.29 4.87 -15.95
N GLU A 975 -20.06 3.98 -15.00
CA GLU A 975 -20.11 4.31 -13.58
C GLU A 975 -18.75 4.69 -13.01
N CYS A 976 -17.71 4.80 -13.84
CA CYS A 976 -16.37 5.24 -13.45
C CYS A 976 -16.31 6.75 -13.20
N PRO A 977 -16.00 7.20 -11.97
CA PRO A 977 -15.66 8.60 -11.74
C PRO A 977 -14.45 9.05 -12.57
N PRO A 978 -14.37 10.34 -12.94
CA PRO A 978 -13.19 10.88 -13.60
C PRO A 978 -11.89 10.54 -12.85
N GLY A 979 -10.96 9.90 -13.56
CA GLY A 979 -9.69 9.43 -13.00
C GLY A 979 -9.65 7.97 -12.59
N THR A 980 -10.73 7.21 -12.83
CA THR A 980 -10.77 5.75 -12.67
C THR A 980 -11.26 5.07 -13.95
N ASP A 981 -11.01 3.77 -14.07
CA ASP A 981 -11.36 2.96 -15.24
C ASP A 981 -12.19 1.70 -14.90
N ALA A 982 -12.79 1.09 -15.94
CA ALA A 982 -13.41 -0.23 -15.88
C ALA A 982 -13.28 -0.91 -17.26
N PHE A 983 -12.12 -1.53 -17.49
CA PHE A 983 -11.82 -2.35 -18.64
C PHE A 983 -10.64 -3.27 -18.31
N GLY A 984 -10.43 -4.31 -19.11
CA GLY A 984 -9.39 -5.30 -18.83
C GLY A 984 -8.88 -6.00 -20.08
N HIS A 985 -8.05 -7.02 -19.85
CA HIS A 985 -7.71 -8.02 -20.85
C HIS A 985 -7.73 -9.40 -20.23
N VAL A 986 -7.99 -10.41 -21.05
CA VAL A 986 -8.06 -11.81 -20.64
C VAL A 986 -6.94 -12.58 -21.34
N ASP A 987 -6.10 -13.24 -20.55
CA ASP A 987 -5.12 -14.22 -21.03
C ASP A 987 -5.75 -15.61 -21.01
N VAL A 988 -5.71 -16.29 -22.16
CA VAL A 988 -6.32 -17.60 -22.34
C VAL A 988 -5.24 -18.67 -22.30
N PHE A 989 -5.40 -19.66 -21.42
CA PHE A 989 -4.54 -20.82 -21.32
C PHE A 989 -5.32 -22.09 -21.64
N HIS A 990 -4.62 -23.22 -21.75
CA HIS A 990 -5.28 -24.51 -21.97
C HIS A 990 -6.21 -24.90 -20.82
N ASP A 991 -5.92 -24.46 -19.61
CA ASP A 991 -6.51 -24.92 -18.34
C ASP A 991 -7.22 -23.80 -17.58
N ARG A 992 -7.16 -22.54 -18.05
CA ARG A 992 -7.81 -21.40 -17.39
C ARG A 992 -7.96 -20.17 -18.30
N LEU A 993 -8.81 -19.23 -17.90
CA LEU A 993 -8.79 -17.83 -18.34
C LEU A 993 -8.33 -16.95 -17.16
N LEU A 994 -7.48 -15.96 -17.43
CA LEU A 994 -7.07 -14.94 -16.45
C LEU A 994 -7.53 -13.57 -16.92
N LEU A 995 -8.54 -13.00 -16.26
CA LEU A 995 -8.96 -11.62 -16.46
C LEU A 995 -8.08 -10.69 -15.62
N PHE A 996 -7.43 -9.72 -16.26
CA PHE A 996 -6.73 -8.62 -15.64
C PHE A 996 -7.54 -7.34 -15.82
N GLY A 997 -8.25 -6.93 -14.77
CA GLY A 997 -9.06 -5.71 -14.75
C GLY A 997 -8.27 -4.47 -14.33
N THR A 998 -8.82 -3.30 -14.64
CA THR A 998 -8.28 -1.98 -14.24
C THR A 998 -9.27 -1.28 -13.32
N ASP A 999 -8.77 -0.74 -12.20
CA ASP A 999 -9.52 -0.01 -11.17
C ASP A 999 -10.80 -0.71 -10.68
N ARG A 1000 -11.97 -0.34 -11.22
CA ARG A 1000 -13.26 -0.92 -10.82
C ARG A 1000 -13.44 -2.34 -11.34
N MET A 1001 -12.77 -2.71 -12.43
CA MET A 1001 -12.89 -4.06 -12.97
C MET A 1001 -12.00 -5.02 -12.19
N GLU A 1002 -12.61 -6.01 -11.53
CA GLU A 1002 -11.88 -7.00 -10.74
C GLU A 1002 -11.15 -8.01 -11.63
N SER A 1003 -9.89 -8.31 -11.29
CA SER A 1003 -9.13 -9.39 -11.90
C SER A 1003 -9.62 -10.75 -11.40
N THR A 1004 -9.79 -11.72 -12.30
CA THR A 1004 -10.43 -13.00 -11.97
C THR A 1004 -9.69 -14.15 -12.64
N GLU A 1005 -9.30 -15.16 -11.85
CA GLU A 1005 -8.80 -16.43 -12.37
C GLU A 1005 -9.96 -17.43 -12.52
N MET A 1006 -10.10 -18.02 -13.72
CA MET A 1006 -11.15 -18.96 -14.07
C MET A 1006 -10.52 -20.29 -14.49
N ILE A 1007 -10.24 -21.16 -13.51
CA ILE A 1007 -9.59 -22.47 -13.72
C ILE A 1007 -10.61 -23.50 -14.19
N PHE A 1008 -10.35 -24.11 -15.34
CA PHE A 1008 -11.20 -25.18 -15.85
C PHE A 1008 -11.04 -26.41 -14.97
N THR A 1009 -12.09 -26.71 -14.21
CA THR A 1009 -12.16 -27.97 -13.49
C THR A 1009 -12.16 -29.15 -14.50
N PRO A 1010 -11.41 -30.23 -14.23
CA PRO A 1010 -11.32 -31.40 -15.11
C PRO A 1010 -12.66 -32.06 -15.41
#